data_AF-A0A177MWR7-F1
#
_entry.id   AF-A0A177MWR7-F1
#
_cell.length_a   1.000
_cell.length_b   1.000
_cell.length_c   1.000
_cell.angle_alpha   90.00
_cell.angle_beta   90.00
_cell.angle_gamma   90.00
#
_symmetry.space_group_name_H-M   'P 1'
#
loop_
_entity.id
_entity.type
_entity.pdbx_description
1 polymer ?
#
loop_
_entity_poly.entity_id
_entity_poly.type
_entity_poly.pdbx_seq_one_letter_code
_entity_poly.pdbx_strand_id
1 'polypeptide(L)'
;MQNQDWSWNEELFGALQQALGAEHAAALWRNYAAAFPFDYQALIVPQQAVRDLLNLERLSGPAAQSAELLEPANAADAYRLHFYGTRQRYLDEFIPVLENLNLRVLDQVQFVLGLERQTVYLKSFSVKPAATDCAPLDRVKPQLLATIQAVMAGWVENDGLNRLVTLTGMDWRDCDLLRTYRNYFLQLHNWASKATIQQALAANPAAAQGLFDYFEARFRPNPEWQDYAARDEQVLFPLRMQLLQTMAAVANIQHDRILRGLFNLIDATVRSNFHLRRAEAEHFIAIKLNSLGVIDMPAPRPQYEIYVHAADMEGIHLRGGRVSRGGIRWSDRIDDFRTEILDLMQTQISKNALIIPTGAKGGFVVKPGAAGQDAKQAGQQAYRRLIRGLLDLTDNLQDGVVASPPQLVVHDDPDPYLVVAADKGTAKFSDIANAVAAEYRFWLGDAFASGGSHGYDHKALGITARGAWECVKRHFREMGKDIQTEAFSVVGIGSMDGDVFGNGMLLSPCIRLQAAFSGQHIFIDPNPPADETAFNERKRLFELPGSSWQDYDRNLISAGGGVYSRSDKDIPVSPELKSWLGIRYRSIDGEALIQYLLKAPVELLWLGGIGTYVKAAGERHADVGDRGNDNVRVDAGELRALVVGEGANLGFTQAARIEYALRGGRINTDAVDNSAGVDTSDHEVNLKILLAGLHKQNLVDDCQTLFESLTEAVCADVLQDNIEQSLCLSLDQIRCQADPALFMQVAERLEAAGFLDRSVESFPEAKDVMARPGQALTRPELAVLMAAAKMFLVRQLQKRREHLDAVRYQPYLAAYFPAPLRERFGAHLAAHPLAAEIKATVIANRIVNQAGSGFLALDDGENGGILGVVDAYLAFDQALAGEALRARLAAAGPELAAELRYQCLLQLEQALSGLCLWAAARQPAVAADADTVSLFRGLLAEYRRYQIADGEIPQAAKYLQAGMPADLAAEIGFVENLPNFLWLAGLVEESGRDFASVERLLQSVDQTLAIRPLAQQLAQIPQRDYWVRSVCAALQADLRRCAGAWVQQMLVHGCSSCAEYVELKQLRPGLNRYRKIHAESRKLMSLNLLSYVVLVRALGAVLPAQANSG
;
A
#
# COMPACT_ATOMS: atom_id res chain seq x y z
N MET A 1 7.52 68.20 61.19
CA MET A 1 6.15 68.58 60.80
C MET A 1 5.59 67.45 59.97
N GLN A 2 4.56 66.80 60.53
CA GLN A 2 3.57 65.87 59.95
C GLN A 2 4.07 64.83 58.92
N ASN A 3 4.27 63.59 59.41
CA ASN A 3 3.92 62.40 58.63
C ASN A 3 2.44 62.54 58.27
N GLN A 4 2.14 62.98 57.04
CA GLN A 4 0.85 62.69 56.45
C GLN A 4 0.90 61.21 56.10
N ASP A 5 0.12 60.38 56.79
CA ASP A 5 -0.23 59.05 56.30
C ASP A 5 -1.11 59.28 55.07
N TRP A 6 -0.51 59.19 53.88
CA TRP A 6 -1.25 59.32 52.63
C TRP A 6 -2.19 58.12 52.54
N SER A 7 -3.42 58.36 52.11
CA SER A 7 -4.34 57.25 51.82
C SER A 7 -3.78 56.42 50.67
N TRP A 8 -4.07 55.11 50.65
CA TRP A 8 -3.64 54.20 49.58
C TRP A 8 -3.94 54.75 48.16
N ASN A 9 -5.07 55.43 48.00
CA ASN A 9 -5.49 56.07 46.76
C ASN A 9 -4.64 57.31 46.38
N GLU A 10 -4.14 58.07 47.35
CA GLU A 10 -3.23 59.21 47.11
C GLU A 10 -1.83 58.71 46.73
N GLU A 11 -1.36 57.65 47.39
CA GLU A 11 -0.10 56.98 47.01
C GLU A 11 -0.20 56.34 45.62
N LEU A 12 -1.32 55.71 45.27
CA LEU A 12 -1.56 55.17 43.93
C LEU A 12 -1.56 56.28 42.88
N PHE A 13 -2.22 57.41 43.16
CA PHE A 13 -2.21 58.55 42.26
C PHE A 13 -0.79 59.09 42.02
N GLY A 14 0.00 59.22 43.09
CA GLY A 14 1.42 59.59 43.00
C GLY A 14 2.24 58.60 42.18
N ALA A 15 2.04 57.30 42.39
CA ALA A 15 2.72 56.24 41.63
C ALA A 15 2.33 56.25 40.14
N LEU A 16 1.05 56.48 39.82
CA LEU A 16 0.57 56.63 38.44
C LEU A 16 1.18 57.85 37.75
N GLN A 17 1.26 58.98 38.45
CA GLN A 17 1.88 60.20 37.91
C GLN A 17 3.36 59.98 37.57
N GLN A 18 4.09 59.26 38.43
CA GLN A 18 5.49 58.91 38.17
C GLN A 18 5.64 57.95 36.98
N ALA A 19 4.73 57.00 36.80
CA ALA A 19 4.84 55.98 35.76
C ALA A 19 4.36 56.44 34.37
N LEU A 20 3.33 57.29 34.29
CA LEU A 20 2.61 57.61 33.03
C LEU A 20 2.48 59.11 32.72
N GLY A 21 2.93 59.98 33.63
CA GLY A 21 2.75 61.43 33.53
C GLY A 21 1.37 61.92 34.01
N ALA A 22 1.26 63.22 34.29
CA ALA A 22 0.12 63.80 35.01
C ALA A 22 -1.25 63.63 34.31
N GLU A 23 -1.29 63.76 32.99
CA GLU A 23 -2.53 63.71 32.21
C GLU A 23 -3.13 62.29 32.15
N HIS A 24 -2.32 61.29 31.81
CA HIS A 24 -2.74 59.89 31.75
C HIS A 24 -3.05 59.32 33.15
N ALA A 25 -2.28 59.72 34.16
CA ALA A 25 -2.54 59.33 35.55
C ALA A 25 -3.91 59.83 36.04
N ALA A 26 -4.29 61.08 35.71
CA ALA A 26 -5.59 61.64 36.09
C ALA A 26 -6.77 60.92 35.42
N ALA A 27 -6.62 60.50 34.16
CA ALA A 27 -7.64 59.75 33.44
C ALA A 27 -7.84 58.35 34.04
N LEU A 28 -6.76 57.59 34.25
CA LEU A 28 -6.84 56.25 34.83
C LEU A 28 -7.31 56.27 36.29
N TRP A 29 -6.82 57.22 37.08
CA TRP A 29 -7.25 57.37 38.47
C TRP A 29 -8.75 57.65 38.56
N ARG A 30 -9.31 58.49 37.70
CA ARG A 30 -10.76 58.77 37.67
C ARG A 30 -11.58 57.50 37.41
N ASN A 31 -11.09 56.60 36.55
CA ASN A 31 -11.81 55.39 36.17
C ASN A 31 -11.69 54.26 37.20
N TYR A 32 -10.59 54.19 37.96
CA TYR A 32 -10.27 53.04 38.82
C TYR A 32 -10.19 53.35 40.32
N ALA A 33 -10.12 54.60 40.75
CA ALA A 33 -9.92 54.96 42.17
C ALA A 33 -11.04 54.42 43.09
N ALA A 34 -12.27 54.28 42.57
CA ALA A 34 -13.39 53.70 43.30
C ALA A 34 -13.58 52.19 43.06
N ALA A 35 -12.84 51.60 42.13
CA ALA A 35 -13.04 50.21 41.71
C ALA A 35 -12.32 49.18 42.61
N PHE A 36 -11.23 49.59 43.28
CA PHE A 36 -10.43 48.67 44.12
C PHE A 36 -11.05 48.49 45.52
N PRO A 37 -11.45 47.26 45.90
CA PRO A 37 -12.06 46.98 47.20
C PRO A 37 -11.05 47.11 48.36
N PHE A 38 -11.55 47.30 49.58
CA PHE A 38 -10.71 47.46 50.78
C PHE A 38 -9.72 46.31 50.97
N ASP A 39 -10.17 45.07 50.76
CA ASP A 39 -9.32 43.88 50.88
C ASP A 39 -8.16 43.87 49.86
N TYR A 40 -8.34 44.51 48.70
CA TYR A 40 -7.26 44.68 47.72
C TYR A 40 -6.25 45.72 48.20
N GLN A 41 -6.73 46.86 48.69
CA GLN A 41 -5.89 47.95 49.22
C GLN A 41 -5.06 47.49 50.43
N ALA A 42 -5.60 46.58 51.24
CA ALA A 42 -4.90 45.99 52.37
C ALA A 42 -3.79 45.00 51.96
N LEU A 43 -3.88 44.41 50.77
CA LEU A 43 -3.02 43.31 50.33
C LEU A 43 -1.95 43.71 49.31
N ILE A 44 -2.23 44.71 48.47
CA ILE A 44 -1.38 45.14 47.36
C ILE A 44 -0.87 46.56 47.61
N VAL A 45 0.44 46.77 47.50
CA VAL A 45 1.01 48.12 47.64
C VAL A 45 0.73 48.99 46.41
N PRO A 46 0.55 50.32 46.56
CA PRO A 46 0.17 51.19 45.45
C PRO A 46 1.08 51.11 44.21
N GLN A 47 2.39 50.88 44.38
CA GLN A 47 3.33 50.72 43.26
C GLN A 47 3.08 49.46 42.43
N GLN A 48 2.63 48.37 43.07
CA GLN A 48 2.23 47.13 42.39
C GLN A 48 0.87 47.30 41.70
N ALA A 49 -0.05 48.03 42.33
CA ALA A 49 -1.35 48.32 41.75
C ALA A 49 -1.29 49.10 40.42
N VAL A 50 -0.24 49.90 40.19
CA VAL A 50 0.01 50.50 38.85
C VAL A 50 0.15 49.43 37.76
N ARG A 51 0.86 48.32 38.04
CA ARG A 51 1.03 47.21 37.09
C ARG A 51 -0.30 46.50 36.83
N ASP A 52 -1.09 46.29 37.88
CA ASP A 52 -2.42 45.71 37.76
C ASP A 52 -3.32 46.58 36.88
N LEU A 53 -3.31 47.90 37.10
CA LEU A 53 -4.09 48.86 36.33
C LEU A 53 -3.72 48.85 34.84
N LEU A 54 -2.42 48.79 34.52
CA LEU A 54 -1.94 48.67 33.14
C LEU A 54 -2.36 47.35 32.48
N ASN A 55 -2.39 46.25 33.22
CA ASN A 55 -2.85 44.97 32.70
C ASN A 55 -4.37 44.92 32.51
N LEU A 56 -5.13 45.60 33.37
CA LEU A 56 -6.59 45.77 33.24
C LEU A 56 -6.95 46.57 31.98
N GLU A 57 -6.23 47.66 31.69
CA GLU A 57 -6.44 48.47 30.48
C GLU A 57 -6.13 47.73 29.17
N ARG A 58 -5.25 46.71 29.22
CA ARG A 58 -4.94 45.88 28.04
C ARG A 58 -6.02 44.86 27.72
N LEU A 59 -6.97 44.60 28.61
CA LEU A 59 -8.04 43.63 28.39
C LEU A 59 -9.05 44.17 27.35
N SER A 60 -8.97 43.65 26.12
CA SER A 60 -9.86 44.03 25.03
C SER A 60 -10.75 42.87 24.58
N GLY A 61 -12.07 43.00 24.77
CA GLY A 61 -13.07 42.03 24.31
C GLY A 61 -13.58 41.08 25.41
N PRO A 62 -14.70 40.37 25.15
CA PRO A 62 -15.45 39.62 26.17
C PRO A 62 -14.75 38.37 26.73
N ALA A 63 -13.69 37.89 26.07
CA ALA A 63 -12.90 36.73 26.51
C ALA A 63 -11.42 37.07 26.79
N ALA A 64 -11.09 38.36 26.95
CA ALA A 64 -9.72 38.77 27.22
C ALA A 64 -9.24 38.28 28.59
N GLN A 65 -7.99 37.82 28.62
CA GLN A 65 -7.32 37.41 29.85
C GLN A 65 -5.85 37.78 29.79
N SER A 66 -5.26 38.05 30.95
CA SER A 66 -3.83 38.27 31.10
C SER A 66 -3.35 37.74 32.46
N ALA A 67 -2.04 37.62 32.62
CA ALA A 67 -1.44 37.24 33.89
C ALA A 67 -0.17 38.05 34.15
N GLU A 68 0.12 38.32 35.41
CA GLU A 68 1.30 39.07 35.86
C GLU A 68 1.90 38.39 37.10
N LEU A 69 3.22 38.29 37.14
CA LEU A 69 3.94 37.80 38.32
C LEU A 69 4.56 38.99 39.06
N LEU A 70 4.11 39.20 40.29
CA LEU A 70 4.64 40.21 41.20
C LEU A 70 5.69 39.60 42.13
N GLU A 71 6.78 40.34 42.28
CA GLU A 71 7.89 40.01 43.18
C GLU A 71 7.47 40.13 44.65
N PRO A 72 8.11 39.37 45.56
CA PRO A 72 7.83 39.45 46.99
C PRO A 72 8.17 40.85 47.52
N ALA A 73 7.20 41.53 48.17
CA ALA A 73 7.38 42.90 48.63
C ALA A 73 8.34 43.04 49.85
N ASN A 74 8.53 41.99 50.66
CA ASN A 74 9.28 42.03 51.93
C ASN A 74 9.91 40.66 52.28
N ALA A 75 11.13 40.35 51.82
CA ALA A 75 11.92 39.16 52.20
C ALA A 75 11.18 37.80 52.27
N ALA A 76 10.00 37.70 51.63
CA ALA A 76 9.12 36.56 51.69
C ALA A 76 9.44 35.60 50.54
N ASP A 77 9.39 34.30 50.79
CA ASP A 77 9.70 33.26 49.79
C ASP A 77 8.54 33.00 48.80
N ALA A 78 7.55 33.89 48.72
CA ALA A 78 6.32 33.70 47.95
C ALA A 78 6.08 34.84 46.95
N TYR A 79 5.93 34.45 45.68
CA TYR A 79 5.53 35.33 44.59
C TYR A 79 4.02 35.47 44.55
N ARG A 80 3.52 36.56 43.95
CA ARG A 80 2.09 36.74 43.76
C ARG A 80 1.75 36.73 42.27
N LEU A 81 0.99 35.73 41.84
CA LEU A 81 0.58 35.55 40.45
C LEU A 81 -0.86 36.05 40.28
N HIS A 82 -1.02 37.14 39.56
CA HIS A 82 -2.30 37.76 39.24
C HIS A 82 -2.82 37.25 37.90
N PHE A 83 -4.10 36.91 37.86
CA PHE A 83 -4.86 36.61 36.65
C PHE A 83 -5.97 37.63 36.52
N TYR A 84 -6.07 38.25 35.35
CA TYR A 84 -7.09 39.24 35.04
C TYR A 84 -7.99 38.69 33.93
N GLY A 85 -9.30 38.89 34.02
CA GLY A 85 -10.21 38.46 32.97
C GLY A 85 -11.58 39.12 33.04
N THR A 86 -12.22 39.24 31.87
CA THR A 86 -13.60 39.78 31.72
C THR A 86 -14.68 38.75 32.02
N ARG A 87 -14.31 37.47 32.15
CA ARG A 87 -15.19 36.36 32.55
C ARG A 87 -14.77 35.80 33.90
N GLN A 88 -15.74 35.43 34.72
CA GLN A 88 -15.45 34.68 35.93
C GLN A 88 -15.01 33.26 35.56
N ARG A 89 -13.82 32.87 36.01
CA ARG A 89 -13.30 31.49 35.94
C ARG A 89 -13.27 30.89 37.35
N TYR A 90 -13.38 29.58 37.47
CA TYR A 90 -13.38 28.89 38.77
C TYR A 90 -12.02 28.28 39.12
N LEU A 91 -11.86 27.79 40.34
CA LEU A 91 -10.55 27.39 40.86
C LEU A 91 -9.99 26.13 40.17
N ASP A 92 -10.89 25.21 39.83
CA ASP A 92 -10.64 23.99 39.06
C ASP A 92 -10.03 24.27 37.67
N GLU A 93 -10.22 25.47 37.10
CA GLU A 93 -9.54 25.88 35.87
C GLU A 93 -8.07 26.30 36.09
N PHE A 94 -7.71 26.85 37.26
CA PHE A 94 -6.37 27.41 37.52
C PHE A 94 -5.43 26.42 38.21
N ILE A 95 -5.92 25.68 39.21
CA ILE A 95 -5.05 24.79 40.01
C ILE A 95 -4.28 23.79 39.15
N PRO A 96 -4.91 23.08 38.19
CA PRO A 96 -4.17 22.14 37.34
C PRO A 96 -3.05 22.82 36.54
N VAL A 97 -3.26 24.06 36.07
CA VAL A 97 -2.24 24.83 35.34
C VAL A 97 -1.04 25.13 36.25
N LEU A 98 -1.30 25.59 37.48
CA LEU A 98 -0.24 25.94 38.44
C LEU A 98 0.54 24.70 38.90
N GLU A 99 -0.14 23.60 39.19
CA GLU A 99 0.49 22.33 39.59
C GLU A 99 1.34 21.72 38.46
N ASN A 100 0.85 21.81 37.22
CA ASN A 100 1.59 21.37 36.04
C ASN A 100 2.77 22.28 35.70
N LEU A 101 2.81 23.51 36.20
CA LEU A 101 3.97 24.41 36.09
C LEU A 101 4.98 24.25 37.24
N ASN A 102 4.80 23.24 38.12
CA ASN A 102 5.62 23.01 39.30
C ASN A 102 5.52 24.15 40.33
N LEU A 103 4.35 24.80 40.43
CA LEU A 103 4.08 25.84 41.42
C LEU A 103 3.21 25.27 42.55
N ARG A 104 3.61 25.58 43.79
CA ARG A 104 2.81 25.31 44.99
C ARG A 104 2.02 26.56 45.35
N VAL A 105 0.71 26.43 45.40
CA VAL A 105 -0.22 27.48 45.85
C VAL A 105 -0.26 27.51 47.38
N LEU A 106 -0.03 28.67 47.97
CA LEU A 106 -0.01 28.90 49.42
C LEU A 106 -1.34 29.50 49.91
N ASP A 107 -1.82 30.52 49.20
CA ASP A 107 -3.15 31.10 49.39
C ASP A 107 -3.74 31.55 48.04
N GLN A 108 -5.03 31.89 48.05
CA GLN A 108 -5.67 32.62 46.98
C GLN A 108 -6.57 33.74 47.51
N VAL A 109 -6.71 34.81 46.73
CA VAL A 109 -7.71 35.86 46.93
C VAL A 109 -8.32 36.24 45.58
N GLN A 110 -9.62 36.51 45.55
CA GLN A 110 -10.32 37.02 44.36
C GLN A 110 -10.88 38.41 44.64
N PHE A 111 -10.70 39.31 43.67
CA PHE A 111 -11.26 40.64 43.66
C PHE A 111 -12.18 40.80 42.44
N VAL A 112 -13.33 41.44 42.66
CA VAL A 112 -14.29 41.78 41.60
C VAL A 112 -14.30 43.29 41.47
N LEU A 113 -13.87 43.79 40.31
CA LEU A 113 -13.76 45.20 40.01
C LEU A 113 -14.93 45.59 39.10
N GLY A 114 -15.82 46.43 39.59
CA GLY A 114 -16.91 47.01 38.79
C GLY A 114 -16.41 48.27 38.08
N LEU A 115 -16.17 48.18 36.78
CA LEU A 115 -15.84 49.35 35.94
C LEU A 115 -17.09 49.81 35.19
N GLU A 116 -17.15 51.08 34.78
CA GLU A 116 -18.35 51.67 34.15
C GLU A 116 -18.88 50.89 32.92
N ARG A 117 -18.02 50.16 32.21
CA ARG A 117 -18.35 49.47 30.96
C ARG A 117 -18.30 47.94 31.04
N GLN A 118 -17.71 47.36 32.10
CA GLN A 118 -17.58 45.91 32.25
C GLN A 118 -17.16 45.53 33.69
N THR A 119 -17.53 44.34 34.13
CA THR A 119 -16.97 43.73 35.36
C THR A 119 -15.68 43.00 35.01
N VAL A 120 -14.64 43.22 35.80
CA VAL A 120 -13.36 42.52 35.65
C VAL A 120 -13.07 41.72 36.92
N TYR A 121 -12.52 40.53 36.73
CA TYR A 121 -12.15 39.62 37.80
C TYR A 121 -10.63 39.58 37.89
N LEU A 122 -10.11 39.85 39.08
CA LEU A 122 -8.70 39.68 39.43
C LEU A 122 -8.59 38.53 40.41
N LYS A 123 -7.89 37.45 40.03
CA LYS A 123 -7.51 36.38 40.96
C LYS A 123 -6.03 36.46 41.26
N SER A 124 -5.70 36.52 42.54
CA SER A 124 -4.34 36.56 43.03
C SER A 124 -4.01 35.26 43.74
N PHE A 125 -2.95 34.58 43.30
CA PHE A 125 -2.42 33.39 43.95
C PHE A 125 -1.07 33.69 44.58
N SER A 126 -0.90 33.34 45.85
CA SER A 126 0.43 33.30 46.48
C SER A 126 1.09 31.98 46.11
N VAL A 127 2.22 32.02 45.38
CA VAL A 127 2.86 30.83 44.80
C VAL A 127 4.35 30.78 45.11
N LYS A 128 4.88 29.56 45.22
CA LYS A 128 6.33 29.30 45.25
C LYS A 128 6.69 28.06 44.43
N PRO A 129 7.92 27.91 43.95
CA PRO A 129 8.36 26.67 43.32
C PRO A 129 8.12 25.45 44.22
N ALA A 130 7.61 24.36 43.65
CA ALA A 130 7.30 23.15 44.40
C ALA A 130 8.55 22.28 44.69
N ALA A 131 9.59 22.37 43.85
CA ALA A 131 10.89 21.75 44.05
C ALA A 131 11.91 22.75 44.60
N THR A 132 12.87 22.28 45.42
CA THR A 132 13.88 23.11 46.08
C THR A 132 14.99 23.59 45.15
N ASP A 133 15.22 22.91 44.03
CA ASP A 133 16.37 23.15 43.14
C ASP A 133 16.00 24.00 41.90
N CYS A 134 14.88 24.73 41.96
CA CYS A 134 14.44 25.62 40.88
C CYS A 134 15.18 26.97 40.91
N ALA A 135 15.41 27.55 39.73
CA ALA A 135 15.81 28.95 39.64
C ALA A 135 14.71 29.89 40.22
N PRO A 136 15.08 31.10 40.72
CA PRO A 136 14.09 32.11 41.10
C PRO A 136 13.12 32.38 39.95
N LEU A 137 11.82 32.49 40.24
CA LEU A 137 10.78 32.63 39.22
C LEU A 137 10.98 33.89 38.35
N ASP A 138 11.69 34.90 38.86
CA ASP A 138 12.04 36.11 38.12
C ASP A 138 12.86 35.83 36.85
N ARG A 139 13.72 34.80 36.87
CA ARG A 139 14.54 34.43 35.72
C ARG A 139 13.74 33.77 34.60
N VAL A 140 12.63 33.12 34.96
CA VAL A 140 11.75 32.39 34.04
C VAL A 140 10.40 33.08 33.86
N LYS A 141 10.23 34.29 34.41
CA LYS A 141 8.97 35.04 34.41
C LYS A 141 8.37 35.19 33.00
N PRO A 142 9.13 35.58 31.96
CA PRO A 142 8.57 35.71 30.61
C PRO A 142 8.00 34.38 30.08
N GLN A 143 8.75 33.29 30.21
CA GLN A 143 8.36 31.96 29.74
C GLN A 143 7.16 31.42 30.54
N LEU A 144 7.18 31.61 31.85
CA LEU A 144 6.10 31.21 32.75
C LEU A 144 4.77 31.89 32.36
N LEU A 145 4.78 33.22 32.19
CA LEU A 145 3.58 33.97 31.81
C LEU A 145 3.11 33.61 30.40
N ALA A 146 4.03 33.41 29.46
CA ALA A 146 3.70 32.95 28.10
C ALA A 146 3.08 31.56 28.10
N THR A 147 3.57 30.63 28.92
CA THR A 147 3.01 29.27 29.05
C THR A 147 1.61 29.31 29.64
N ILE A 148 1.41 30.11 30.70
CA ILE A 148 0.08 30.30 31.31
C ILE A 148 -0.91 30.80 30.26
N GLN A 149 -0.53 31.81 29.47
CA GLN A 149 -1.38 32.35 28.42
C GLN A 149 -1.70 31.29 27.35
N ALA A 150 -0.70 30.55 26.88
CA ALA A 150 -0.86 29.51 25.86
C ALA A 150 -1.78 28.37 26.33
N VAL A 151 -1.59 27.87 27.56
CA VAL A 151 -2.45 26.83 28.15
C VAL A 151 -3.88 27.33 28.32
N MET A 152 -4.06 28.56 28.84
CA MET A 152 -5.38 29.13 29.09
C MET A 152 -6.13 29.51 27.81
N ALA A 153 -5.40 29.69 26.70
CA ALA A 153 -5.93 29.89 25.35
C ALA A 153 -6.19 28.56 24.61
N GLY A 154 -5.76 27.42 25.16
CA GLY A 154 -5.89 26.10 24.54
C GLY A 154 -4.90 25.85 23.39
N TRP A 155 -3.82 26.62 23.29
CA TRP A 155 -2.79 26.45 22.25
C TRP A 155 -1.82 25.30 22.54
N VAL A 156 -1.75 24.85 23.79
CA VAL A 156 -0.90 23.76 24.25
C VAL A 156 -1.59 22.96 25.36
N GLU A 157 -1.26 21.67 25.49
CA GLU A 157 -1.82 20.82 26.54
C GLU A 157 -1.43 21.27 27.96
N ASN A 158 -2.37 21.15 28.89
CA ASN A 158 -2.13 21.31 30.31
C ASN A 158 -1.70 19.97 30.93
N ASP A 159 -0.40 19.64 30.87
CA ASP A 159 0.13 18.40 31.45
C ASP A 159 1.46 18.59 32.17
N GLY A 160 1.96 17.51 32.79
CA GLY A 160 3.16 17.53 33.62
C GLY A 160 4.46 17.94 32.92
N LEU A 161 4.53 18.03 31.58
CA LEU A 161 5.72 18.56 30.90
C LEU A 161 5.85 20.08 31.06
N ASN A 162 4.79 20.79 31.41
CA ASN A 162 4.85 22.24 31.66
C ASN A 162 5.80 22.58 32.83
N ARG A 163 6.13 21.60 33.68
CA ARG A 163 7.13 21.74 34.76
C ARG A 163 8.53 22.05 34.23
N LEU A 164 8.84 21.65 32.99
CA LEU A 164 10.13 21.94 32.38
C LEU A 164 10.36 23.44 32.26
N VAL A 165 9.32 24.25 32.07
CA VAL A 165 9.44 25.72 32.00
C VAL A 165 10.08 26.29 33.26
N THR A 166 9.65 25.85 34.45
CA THR A 166 10.23 26.33 35.71
C THR A 166 11.53 25.62 36.09
N LEU A 167 11.76 24.40 35.62
CA LEU A 167 12.98 23.63 35.88
C LEU A 167 14.16 24.03 34.98
N THR A 168 13.90 24.46 33.74
CA THR A 168 14.93 24.68 32.71
C THR A 168 14.90 26.10 32.12
N GLY A 169 13.77 26.81 32.21
CA GLY A 169 13.57 28.07 31.50
C GLY A 169 13.24 27.92 30.01
N MET A 170 12.94 26.71 29.55
CA MET A 170 12.48 26.43 28.18
C MET A 170 11.20 27.20 27.83
N ASP A 171 11.04 27.56 26.55
CA ASP A 171 9.76 28.07 26.04
C ASP A 171 8.73 26.94 26.03
N TRP A 172 7.44 27.29 26.13
CA TRP A 172 6.39 26.28 26.10
C TRP A 172 6.35 25.50 24.78
N ARG A 173 6.82 26.10 23.66
CA ARG A 173 6.93 25.42 22.38
C ARG A 173 8.05 24.38 22.39
N ASP A 174 9.15 24.63 23.09
CA ASP A 174 10.24 23.66 23.25
C ASP A 174 9.75 22.46 24.07
N CYS A 175 8.97 22.73 25.11
CA CYS A 175 8.30 21.69 25.89
C CYS A 175 7.28 20.91 25.04
N ASP A 176 6.58 21.58 24.12
CA ASP A 176 5.60 20.96 23.21
C ASP A 176 6.26 20.11 22.11
N LEU A 177 7.49 20.43 21.71
CA LEU A 177 8.28 19.53 20.88
C LEU A 177 8.60 18.22 21.62
N LEU A 178 9.06 18.29 22.87
CA LEU A 178 9.26 17.09 23.68
C LEU A 178 7.94 16.34 23.93
N ARG A 179 6.82 17.07 24.01
CA ARG A 179 5.47 16.50 24.05
C ARG A 179 5.13 15.69 22.80
N THR A 180 5.48 16.21 21.63
CA THR A 180 5.32 15.52 20.33
C THR A 180 6.07 14.18 20.34
N TYR A 181 7.35 14.17 20.72
CA TYR A 181 8.15 12.94 20.79
C TYR A 181 7.65 11.96 21.86
N ARG A 182 7.17 12.45 23.02
CA ARG A 182 6.52 11.60 24.03
C ARG A 182 5.27 10.92 23.45
N ASN A 183 4.39 11.67 22.80
CA ASN A 183 3.15 11.11 22.28
C ASN A 183 3.43 10.08 21.18
N TYR A 184 4.38 10.35 20.29
CA TYR A 184 4.83 9.36 19.31
C TYR A 184 5.48 8.13 19.96
N PHE A 185 6.30 8.30 21.00
CA PHE A 185 6.90 7.18 21.74
C PHE A 185 5.84 6.23 22.32
N LEU A 186 4.73 6.77 22.84
CA LEU A 186 3.61 5.96 23.34
C LEU A 186 2.93 5.14 22.24
N GLN A 187 2.92 5.62 21.00
CA GLN A 187 2.39 4.88 19.84
C GLN A 187 3.29 3.71 19.41
N LEU A 188 4.55 3.66 19.85
CA LEU A 188 5.50 2.56 19.56
C LEU A 188 5.59 1.53 20.68
N HIS A 189 5.38 1.96 21.93
CA HIS A 189 5.68 1.16 23.11
C HIS A 189 4.56 1.21 24.14
N ASN A 190 4.15 0.04 24.62
CA ASN A 190 3.10 -0.09 25.64
C ASN A 190 3.64 -0.29 27.08
N TRP A 191 4.95 -0.33 27.29
CA TRP A 191 5.54 -0.62 28.60
C TRP A 191 5.73 0.62 29.50
N ALA A 192 5.58 1.84 28.96
CA ALA A 192 5.66 3.09 29.69
C ALA A 192 4.36 3.89 29.57
N SER A 193 3.96 4.56 30.64
CA SER A 193 2.79 5.45 30.63
C SER A 193 3.17 6.90 30.36
N LYS A 194 2.20 7.72 29.91
CA LYS A 194 2.35 9.19 29.76
C LYS A 194 2.99 9.83 31.00
N ALA A 195 2.52 9.45 32.19
CA ALA A 195 3.04 9.95 33.47
C ALA A 195 4.50 9.54 33.72
N THR A 196 4.88 8.31 33.36
CA THR A 196 6.26 7.82 33.55
C THR A 196 7.25 8.58 32.67
N ILE A 197 6.90 8.86 31.41
CA ILE A 197 7.76 9.61 30.49
C ILE A 197 7.89 11.07 30.95
N GLN A 198 6.78 11.67 31.39
CA GLN A 198 6.79 13.01 31.98
C GLN A 198 7.71 13.08 33.21
N GLN A 199 7.65 12.09 34.09
CA GLN A 199 8.52 12.01 35.25
C GLN A 199 9.99 11.82 34.86
N ALA A 200 10.28 11.02 33.83
CA ALA A 200 11.65 10.82 33.33
C ALA A 200 12.28 12.13 32.84
N LEU A 201 11.53 12.94 32.08
CA LEU A 201 11.98 14.26 31.60
C LEU A 201 12.09 15.28 32.74
N ALA A 202 11.08 15.36 33.62
CA ALA A 202 11.06 16.33 34.71
C ALA A 202 12.11 16.03 35.80
N ALA A 203 12.42 14.77 36.07
CA ALA A 203 13.46 14.37 37.03
C ALA A 203 14.89 14.54 36.48
N ASN A 204 15.04 14.70 35.17
CA ASN A 204 16.33 14.86 34.50
C ASN A 204 16.34 16.09 33.57
N PRO A 205 16.16 17.32 34.12
CA PRO A 205 15.97 18.53 33.33
C PRO A 205 17.15 18.85 32.40
N ALA A 206 18.39 18.51 32.80
CA ALA A 206 19.57 18.66 31.94
C ALA A 206 19.53 17.75 30.70
N ALA A 207 19.00 16.53 30.84
CA ALA A 207 18.80 15.62 29.71
C ALA A 207 17.66 16.11 28.81
N ALA A 208 16.57 16.63 29.38
CA ALA A 208 15.47 17.23 28.62
C ALA A 208 15.94 18.43 27.79
N GLN A 209 16.74 19.34 28.38
CA GLN A 209 17.37 20.44 27.67
C GLN A 209 18.31 19.93 26.57
N GLY A 210 19.18 18.96 26.88
CA GLY A 210 20.11 18.40 25.90
C GLY A 210 19.43 17.70 24.71
N LEU A 211 18.26 17.06 24.93
CA LEU A 211 17.42 16.52 23.84
C LEU A 211 16.92 17.65 22.92
N PHE A 212 16.44 18.75 23.51
CA PHE A 212 16.01 19.92 22.74
C PHE A 212 17.19 20.58 22.01
N ASP A 213 18.33 20.77 22.68
CA ASP A 213 19.52 21.39 22.09
C ASP A 213 20.03 20.57 20.89
N TYR A 214 20.00 19.24 20.98
CA TYR A 214 20.33 18.36 19.88
C TYR A 214 19.35 18.51 18.70
N PHE A 215 18.04 18.55 18.98
CA PHE A 215 17.03 18.80 17.95
C PHE A 215 17.23 20.17 17.28
N GLU A 216 17.40 21.23 18.08
CA GLU A 216 17.60 22.60 17.62
C GLU A 216 18.84 22.68 16.72
N ALA A 217 19.94 22.07 17.16
CA ALA A 217 21.17 21.97 16.38
C ALA A 217 20.99 21.19 15.06
N ARG A 218 19.98 20.32 14.95
CA ARG A 218 19.74 19.47 13.77
C ARG A 218 18.75 20.07 12.77
N PHE A 219 17.78 20.86 13.24
CA PHE A 219 16.69 21.38 12.41
C PHE A 219 16.59 22.90 12.31
N ARG A 220 17.33 23.66 13.13
CA ARG A 220 17.38 25.11 12.96
C ARG A 220 18.04 25.47 11.63
N PRO A 221 17.39 26.29 10.78
CA PRO A 221 18.04 26.88 9.61
C PRO A 221 19.14 27.83 10.07
N ASN A 222 20.38 27.54 9.72
CA ASN A 222 21.53 28.38 10.06
C ASN A 222 22.47 28.47 8.85
N PRO A 223 22.78 29.67 8.33
CA PRO A 223 23.74 29.86 7.24
C PRO A 223 25.12 29.26 7.53
N GLU A 224 25.53 29.18 8.79
CA GLU A 224 26.82 28.60 9.20
C GLU A 224 26.83 27.07 9.16
N TRP A 225 25.66 26.42 9.06
CA TRP A 225 25.49 24.96 9.11
C TRP A 225 24.90 24.39 7.82
N GLN A 226 25.19 25.02 6.68
CA GLN A 226 24.71 24.56 5.37
C GLN A 226 25.41 23.28 4.89
N ASP A 227 26.68 23.09 5.25
CA ASP A 227 27.38 21.84 5.00
C ASP A 227 26.98 20.79 6.06
N TYR A 228 26.29 19.75 5.60
CA TYR A 228 25.82 18.65 6.45
C TYR A 228 26.96 17.90 7.14
N ALA A 229 28.08 17.67 6.46
CA ALA A 229 29.21 16.95 7.03
C ALA A 229 29.86 17.76 8.14
N ALA A 230 30.08 19.07 7.90
CA ALA A 230 30.62 19.98 8.90
C ALA A 230 29.66 20.14 10.10
N ARG A 231 28.35 20.25 9.85
CA ARG A 231 27.32 20.32 10.90
C ARG A 231 27.33 19.07 11.79
N ASP A 232 27.41 17.88 11.19
CA ASP A 232 27.43 16.63 11.95
C ASP A 232 28.70 16.52 12.81
N GLU A 233 29.87 16.79 12.25
CA GLU A 233 31.15 16.68 12.97
C GLU A 233 31.33 17.75 14.05
N GLN A 234 31.05 19.02 13.74
CA GLN A 234 31.41 20.15 14.61
C GLN A 234 30.33 20.52 15.62
N VAL A 235 29.07 20.16 15.36
CA VAL A 235 27.92 20.57 16.19
C VAL A 235 27.20 19.36 16.76
N LEU A 236 26.74 18.43 15.91
CA LEU A 236 25.90 17.31 16.36
C LEU A 236 26.71 16.29 17.17
N PHE A 237 27.93 15.96 16.76
CA PHE A 237 28.76 14.98 17.47
C PHE A 237 29.11 15.41 18.91
N PRO A 238 29.57 16.65 19.18
CA PRO A 238 29.79 17.11 20.56
C PRO A 238 28.52 17.08 21.42
N LEU A 239 27.38 17.53 20.87
CA LEU A 239 26.09 17.50 21.59
C LEU A 239 25.62 16.08 21.87
N ARG A 240 25.79 15.15 20.92
CA ARG A 240 25.52 13.72 21.08
C ARG A 240 26.35 13.15 22.23
N MET A 241 27.65 13.45 22.28
CA MET A 241 28.53 12.98 23.36
C MET A 241 28.15 13.57 24.72
N GLN A 242 27.86 14.88 24.79
CA GLN A 242 27.41 15.53 26.02
C GLN A 242 26.09 14.94 26.53
N LEU A 243 25.15 14.67 25.62
CA LEU A 243 23.86 14.09 25.96
C LEU A 243 24.02 12.64 26.46
N LEU A 244 24.87 11.83 25.83
CA LEU A 244 25.19 10.48 26.29
C LEU A 244 25.86 10.47 27.67
N GLN A 245 26.76 11.42 27.95
CA GLN A 245 27.35 11.60 29.28
C GLN A 245 26.31 12.01 30.32
N THR A 246 25.39 12.92 29.96
CA THR A 246 24.29 13.35 30.83
C THR A 246 23.36 12.18 31.16
N MET A 247 23.03 11.35 30.17
CA MET A 247 22.21 10.15 30.35
C MET A 247 22.92 9.09 31.21
N ALA A 248 24.25 8.96 31.11
CA ALA A 248 25.01 8.03 31.95
C ALA A 248 24.94 8.35 33.46
N ALA A 249 24.61 9.60 33.82
CA ALA A 249 24.41 10.02 35.20
C ALA A 249 22.97 9.81 35.73
N VAL A 250 22.05 9.32 34.90
CA VAL A 250 20.65 9.10 35.28
C VAL A 250 20.54 7.88 36.20
N ALA A 251 20.11 8.12 37.44
CA ALA A 251 20.07 7.07 38.48
C ALA A 251 18.99 6.00 38.23
N ASN A 252 17.84 6.38 37.63
CA ASN A 252 16.75 5.46 37.37
C ASN A 252 16.89 4.84 35.97
N ILE A 253 17.09 3.52 35.90
CA ILE A 253 17.26 2.76 34.65
C ILE A 253 16.07 2.94 33.69
N GLN A 254 14.85 3.01 34.23
CA GLN A 254 13.65 3.22 33.41
C GLN A 254 13.66 4.63 32.78
N HIS A 255 14.12 5.64 33.52
CA HIS A 255 14.28 6.99 32.98
C HIS A 255 15.36 7.02 31.90
N ASP A 256 16.51 6.39 32.12
CA ASP A 256 17.59 6.30 31.12
C ASP A 256 17.09 5.64 29.82
N ARG A 257 16.35 4.53 29.92
CA ARG A 257 15.77 3.86 28.75
C ARG A 257 14.80 4.76 27.98
N ILE A 258 13.94 5.50 28.68
CA ILE A 258 13.01 6.45 28.06
C ILE A 258 13.78 7.57 27.36
N LEU A 259 14.75 8.18 28.04
CA LEU A 259 15.54 9.30 27.49
C LEU A 259 16.33 8.86 26.25
N ARG A 260 16.97 7.68 26.27
CA ARG A 260 17.66 7.11 25.10
C ARG A 260 16.71 6.84 23.94
N GLY A 261 15.50 6.35 24.23
CA GLY A 261 14.45 6.16 23.23
C GLY A 261 14.06 7.48 22.57
N LEU A 262 13.77 8.52 23.37
CA LEU A 262 13.47 9.86 22.86
C LEU A 262 14.63 10.44 22.03
N PHE A 263 15.87 10.24 22.46
CA PHE A 263 17.06 10.63 21.70
C PHE A 263 17.12 9.93 20.33
N ASN A 264 16.90 8.61 20.28
CA ASN A 264 16.89 7.87 19.01
C ASN A 264 15.75 8.33 18.08
N LEU A 265 14.58 8.70 18.62
CA LEU A 265 13.50 9.27 17.80
C LEU A 265 13.86 10.62 17.19
N ILE A 266 14.51 11.51 17.95
CA ILE A 266 15.02 12.79 17.43
C ILE A 266 16.08 12.54 16.36
N ASP A 267 17.00 11.60 16.61
CA ASP A 267 18.08 11.27 15.68
C ASP A 267 17.58 10.66 14.36
N ALA A 268 16.54 9.82 14.43
CA ALA A 268 15.87 9.21 13.27
C ALA A 268 14.90 10.16 12.53
N THR A 269 14.62 11.34 13.08
CA THR A 269 13.81 12.36 12.40
C THR A 269 14.60 12.89 11.20
N VAL A 270 13.99 13.02 10.03
CA VAL A 270 14.64 13.55 8.82
C VAL A 270 14.18 14.94 8.44
N ARG A 271 12.97 15.36 8.87
CA ARG A 271 12.40 16.70 8.65
C ARG A 271 11.49 17.10 9.81
N SER A 272 11.40 18.40 10.13
CA SER A 272 10.40 18.93 11.07
C SER A 272 9.96 20.35 10.70
N ASN A 273 8.66 20.64 10.85
CA ASN A 273 8.09 21.96 10.57
C ASN A 273 8.17 22.89 11.78
N PHE A 274 8.81 22.46 12.88
CA PHE A 274 8.82 23.18 14.15
C PHE A 274 9.21 24.65 13.98
N HIS A 275 10.30 24.94 13.26
CA HIS A 275 10.76 26.32 13.02
C HIS A 275 9.84 27.11 12.09
N LEU A 276 9.21 26.43 11.11
CA LEU A 276 8.25 27.05 10.19
C LEU A 276 7.00 27.53 10.93
N ARG A 277 6.49 26.73 11.88
CA ARG A 277 5.24 27.00 12.61
C ARG A 277 5.43 27.67 13.96
N ARG A 278 6.67 27.78 14.48
CA ARG A 278 6.97 28.31 15.82
C ARG A 278 6.35 29.69 16.08
N ALA A 279 6.41 30.59 15.10
CA ALA A 279 5.91 31.96 15.23
C ALA A 279 4.51 32.17 14.64
N GLU A 280 3.91 31.13 14.05
CA GLU A 280 2.60 31.21 13.39
C GLU A 280 1.46 31.21 14.41
N ALA A 281 0.32 31.79 14.03
CA ALA A 281 -0.88 31.80 14.87
C ALA A 281 -1.47 30.38 15.05
N GLU A 282 -1.35 29.53 14.02
CA GLU A 282 -1.71 28.12 14.07
C GLU A 282 -0.48 27.26 14.38
N HIS A 283 -0.18 27.08 15.67
CA HIS A 283 0.92 26.25 16.15
C HIS A 283 0.53 24.77 16.19
N PHE A 284 1.28 23.94 15.46
CA PHE A 284 1.29 22.48 15.52
C PHE A 284 2.64 21.98 15.04
N ILE A 285 3.01 20.76 15.42
CA ILE A 285 4.33 20.18 15.14
C ILE A 285 4.16 18.92 14.32
N ALA A 286 4.87 18.88 13.19
CA ALA A 286 5.00 17.72 12.33
C ALA A 286 6.46 17.28 12.31
N ILE A 287 6.68 15.97 12.40
CA ILE A 287 7.99 15.31 12.28
C ILE A 287 7.89 14.18 11.27
N LYS A 288 8.89 14.05 10.39
CA LYS A 288 9.05 12.92 9.47
C LYS A 288 10.19 12.05 9.97
N LEU A 289 9.94 10.77 10.25
CA LEU A 289 10.92 9.82 10.75
C LEU A 289 11.28 8.77 9.71
N ASN A 290 12.56 8.40 9.63
CA ASN A 290 13.00 7.18 8.95
C ASN A 290 12.85 6.00 9.91
N SER A 291 11.86 5.13 9.69
CA SER A 291 11.57 4.03 10.62
C SER A 291 12.69 3.00 10.71
N LEU A 292 13.57 2.90 9.70
CA LEU A 292 14.76 2.03 9.76
C LEU A 292 15.83 2.55 10.73
N GLY A 293 15.83 3.86 11.02
CA GLY A 293 16.74 4.47 12.00
C GLY A 293 16.28 4.32 13.46
N VAL A 294 15.06 3.81 13.69
CA VAL A 294 14.50 3.63 15.03
C VAL A 294 14.82 2.21 15.51
N ILE A 295 15.64 2.10 16.57
CA ILE A 295 16.26 0.84 17.02
C ILE A 295 15.21 -0.22 17.37
N ASP A 296 14.21 0.15 18.17
CA ASP A 296 13.16 -0.75 18.67
C ASP A 296 11.83 -0.59 17.88
N MET A 297 11.89 -0.22 16.60
CA MET A 297 10.69 -0.08 15.77
C MET A 297 9.97 -1.43 15.62
N PRO A 298 8.68 -1.53 16.02
CA PRO A 298 7.88 -2.73 15.80
C PRO A 298 7.79 -3.09 14.32
N ALA A 299 7.82 -4.38 13.98
CA ALA A 299 7.56 -4.84 12.63
C ALA A 299 6.05 -4.81 12.33
N PRO A 300 5.63 -4.56 11.08
CA PRO A 300 6.46 -4.16 9.93
C PRO A 300 6.95 -2.71 10.06
N ARG A 301 8.05 -2.38 9.36
CA ARG A 301 8.65 -1.04 9.40
C ARG A 301 8.31 -0.30 8.11
N PRO A 302 7.47 0.76 8.14
CA PRO A 302 7.31 1.67 7.02
C PRO A 302 8.66 2.27 6.60
N GLN A 303 8.79 2.81 5.39
CA GLN A 303 9.99 3.57 5.03
C GLN A 303 10.04 4.89 5.82
N TYR A 304 8.91 5.60 5.86
CA TYR A 304 8.77 6.87 6.58
C TYR A 304 7.46 6.95 7.35
N GLU A 305 7.48 7.66 8.47
CA GLU A 305 6.30 8.03 9.24
C GLU A 305 6.28 9.54 9.43
N ILE A 306 5.17 10.17 9.05
CA ILE A 306 4.93 11.58 9.36
C ILE A 306 3.94 11.64 10.51
N TYR A 307 4.37 12.14 11.65
CA TYR A 307 3.53 12.31 12.84
C TYR A 307 3.23 13.80 13.04
N VAL A 308 1.98 14.14 13.31
CA VAL A 308 1.48 15.50 13.52
C VAL A 308 0.83 15.59 14.89
N HIS A 309 1.27 16.55 15.69
CA HIS A 309 0.76 16.84 17.03
C HIS A 309 0.24 18.27 17.11
N ALA A 310 -0.95 18.41 17.66
CA ALA A 310 -1.50 19.69 18.11
C ALA A 310 -2.19 19.52 19.48
N ALA A 311 -2.58 20.63 20.09
CA ALA A 311 -3.27 20.61 21.39
C ALA A 311 -4.60 19.85 21.36
N ASP A 312 -5.29 19.82 20.21
CA ASP A 312 -6.62 19.25 20.04
C ASP A 312 -6.67 18.00 19.15
N MET A 313 -5.54 17.55 18.59
CA MET A 313 -5.51 16.38 17.71
C MET A 313 -4.12 15.71 17.65
N GLU A 314 -4.10 14.45 17.25
CA GLU A 314 -2.88 13.75 16.81
C GLU A 314 -3.15 13.05 15.49
N GLY A 315 -2.16 12.98 14.62
CA GLY A 315 -2.27 12.31 13.33
C GLY A 315 -0.97 11.66 12.91
N ILE A 316 -1.08 10.67 12.04
CA ILE A 316 0.05 9.95 11.49
C ILE A 316 -0.20 9.61 10.03
N HIS A 317 0.86 9.54 9.24
CA HIS A 317 0.84 9.02 7.88
C HIS A 317 2.06 8.12 7.65
N LEU A 318 1.80 6.83 7.45
CA LEU A 318 2.78 5.77 7.26
C LEU A 318 2.97 5.51 5.77
N ARG A 319 4.21 5.43 5.29
CA ARG A 319 4.54 5.24 3.87
C ARG A 319 5.44 4.03 3.67
N GLY A 320 5.00 3.10 2.83
CA GLY A 320 5.82 1.95 2.40
C GLY A 320 6.92 2.30 1.39
N GLY A 321 6.84 3.48 0.76
CA GLY A 321 7.78 3.89 -0.29
C GLY A 321 7.70 5.38 -0.63
N ARG A 322 8.57 5.84 -1.55
CA ARG A 322 8.58 7.22 -2.07
C ARG A 322 7.33 7.53 -2.89
N VAL A 323 6.97 6.66 -3.83
CA VAL A 323 5.70 6.75 -4.55
C VAL A 323 4.71 5.85 -3.83
N SER A 324 3.94 6.43 -2.91
CA SER A 324 3.02 5.70 -2.04
C SER A 324 1.69 6.40 -1.94
N ARG A 325 0.61 5.64 -1.74
CA ARG A 325 -0.75 6.17 -1.69
C ARG A 325 -1.59 5.47 -0.63
N GLY A 326 -2.42 6.25 0.06
CA GLY A 326 -3.20 5.74 1.19
C GLY A 326 -4.38 6.61 1.58
N GLY A 327 -5.45 5.97 2.03
CA GLY A 327 -6.57 6.65 2.67
C GLY A 327 -6.21 7.21 4.06
N ILE A 328 -6.84 8.31 4.46
CA ILE A 328 -6.73 8.89 5.81
C ILE A 328 -7.98 8.55 6.63
N ARG A 329 -7.81 7.79 7.72
CA ARG A 329 -8.91 7.40 8.62
C ARG A 329 -9.10 8.37 9.79
N TRP A 330 -10.34 8.69 10.11
CA TRP A 330 -10.67 9.27 11.41
C TRP A 330 -10.93 8.14 12.41
N SER A 331 -9.99 7.96 13.35
CA SER A 331 -10.03 6.91 14.37
C SER A 331 -10.60 7.42 15.69
N ASP A 332 -11.21 6.52 16.45
CA ASP A 332 -11.64 6.70 17.84
C ASP A 332 -10.63 6.12 18.86
N ARG A 333 -9.52 5.52 18.39
CA ARG A 333 -8.49 4.85 19.20
C ARG A 333 -7.34 5.79 19.60
N ILE A 334 -7.57 6.72 20.52
CA ILE A 334 -6.56 7.72 20.93
C ILE A 334 -5.24 7.08 21.40
N ASP A 335 -5.30 5.99 22.17
CA ASP A 335 -4.13 5.40 22.81
C ASP A 335 -3.23 4.59 21.86
N ASP A 336 -3.78 4.05 20.75
CA ASP A 336 -3.05 3.13 19.86
C ASP A 336 -3.45 3.20 18.38
N PHE A 337 -3.93 4.35 17.90
CA PHE A 337 -4.32 4.53 16.49
C PHE A 337 -3.17 4.22 15.52
N ARG A 338 -1.90 4.41 15.88
CA ARG A 338 -0.78 4.02 15.00
C ARG A 338 -0.84 2.54 14.63
N THR A 339 -1.15 1.65 15.57
CA THR A 339 -1.27 0.20 15.31
C THR A 339 -2.39 -0.05 14.31
N GLU A 340 -3.56 0.58 14.49
CA GLU A 340 -4.66 0.50 13.53
C GLU A 340 -4.23 0.96 12.13
N ILE A 341 -3.54 2.10 12.03
CA ILE A 341 -3.10 2.64 10.75
C ILE A 341 -2.00 1.78 10.11
N LEU A 342 -1.14 1.15 10.93
CA LEU A 342 -0.09 0.24 10.46
C LEU A 342 -0.68 -1.02 9.83
N ASP A 343 -1.65 -1.65 10.51
CA ASP A 343 -2.35 -2.84 10.00
C ASP A 343 -3.03 -2.52 8.65
N LEU A 344 -3.70 -1.38 8.57
CA LEU A 344 -4.34 -0.92 7.32
C LEU A 344 -3.33 -0.60 6.21
N MET A 345 -2.16 -0.06 6.55
CA MET A 345 -1.09 0.18 5.58
C MET A 345 -0.59 -1.13 4.99
N GLN A 346 -0.41 -2.17 5.80
CA GLN A 346 0.00 -3.49 5.32
C GLN A 346 -1.00 -4.05 4.32
N THR A 347 -2.28 -4.05 4.67
CA THR A 347 -3.34 -4.50 3.75
C THR A 347 -3.31 -3.68 2.46
N GLN A 348 -3.04 -2.38 2.54
CA GLN A 348 -2.92 -1.50 1.37
C GLN A 348 -1.69 -1.83 0.52
N ILE A 349 -0.55 -2.24 1.10
CA ILE A 349 0.64 -2.65 0.34
C ILE A 349 0.31 -3.87 -0.52
N SER A 350 -0.26 -4.92 0.08
CA SER A 350 -0.63 -6.15 -0.65
C SER A 350 -1.69 -5.84 -1.73
N LYS A 351 -2.65 -4.97 -1.43
CA LYS A 351 -3.66 -4.52 -2.40
C LYS A 351 -3.07 -3.69 -3.55
N ASN A 352 -2.06 -2.88 -3.26
CA ASN A 352 -1.40 -2.02 -4.24
C ASN A 352 -0.34 -2.74 -5.08
N ALA A 353 -0.15 -4.05 -4.92
CA ALA A 353 0.78 -4.84 -5.72
C ALA A 353 0.54 -4.73 -7.24
N LEU A 354 -0.63 -4.24 -7.64
CA LEU A 354 -1.14 -4.15 -9.00
C LEU A 354 -1.03 -2.75 -9.61
N ILE A 355 -0.85 -1.73 -8.79
CA ILE A 355 -0.83 -0.33 -9.23
C ILE A 355 0.56 0.29 -9.04
N ILE A 356 0.75 1.52 -9.51
CA ILE A 356 2.05 2.20 -9.48
C ILE A 356 2.52 2.55 -8.05
N PRO A 357 1.71 3.22 -7.21
CA PRO A 357 2.15 3.58 -5.86
C PRO A 357 2.08 2.38 -4.92
N THR A 358 3.13 2.19 -4.12
CA THR A 358 3.06 1.25 -2.98
C THR A 358 2.06 1.73 -1.92
N GLY A 359 1.77 0.90 -0.92
CA GLY A 359 0.82 1.22 0.13
C GLY A 359 1.32 2.34 1.06
N ALA A 360 0.43 3.27 1.36
CA ALA A 360 0.51 4.18 2.50
C ALA A 360 -0.81 4.14 3.27
N LYS A 361 -0.83 4.69 4.48
CA LYS A 361 -2.06 4.94 5.22
C LYS A 361 -1.88 6.08 6.19
N GLY A 362 -2.89 6.94 6.28
CA GLY A 362 -2.95 7.96 7.33
C GLY A 362 -4.08 7.71 8.30
N GLY A 363 -3.97 8.34 9.46
CA GLY A 363 -5.10 8.47 10.36
C GLY A 363 -4.89 9.55 11.39
N PHE A 364 -5.99 9.99 11.99
CA PHE A 364 -5.96 10.99 13.05
C PHE A 364 -7.05 10.73 14.08
N VAL A 365 -6.81 11.28 15.26
CA VAL A 365 -7.73 11.30 16.38
C VAL A 365 -7.96 12.75 16.80
N VAL A 366 -9.18 13.05 17.21
CA VAL A 366 -9.53 14.34 17.81
C VAL A 366 -9.48 14.16 19.32
N LYS A 367 -8.66 14.96 20.01
CA LYS A 367 -8.57 14.92 21.47
C LYS A 367 -9.88 15.48 22.06
N PRO A 368 -10.36 14.98 23.21
CA PRO A 368 -11.58 15.49 23.84
C PRO A 368 -11.47 17.00 24.12
N GLY A 369 -12.35 17.79 23.50
CA GLY A 369 -12.45 19.23 23.70
C GLY A 369 -13.41 19.63 24.82
N ALA A 370 -13.64 20.94 24.97
CA ALA A 370 -14.64 21.47 25.90
C ALA A 370 -16.06 20.97 25.52
N ALA A 371 -16.90 20.71 26.54
CA ALA A 371 -18.26 20.22 26.34
C ALA A 371 -19.06 21.13 25.37
N GLY A 372 -19.64 20.54 24.31
CA GLY A 372 -20.47 21.25 23.33
C GLY A 372 -19.81 21.59 21.99
N GLN A 373 -18.54 21.22 21.76
CA GLN A 373 -17.95 21.31 20.41
C GLN A 373 -18.64 20.39 19.41
N ASP A 374 -18.93 20.91 18.21
CA ASP A 374 -19.38 20.09 17.08
C ASP A 374 -18.25 19.16 16.64
N ALA A 375 -18.41 17.87 16.93
CA ALA A 375 -17.44 16.83 16.60
C ALA A 375 -17.05 16.85 15.12
N LYS A 376 -18.00 17.15 14.22
CA LYS A 376 -17.73 17.18 12.78
C LYS A 376 -16.82 18.34 12.39
N GLN A 377 -17.03 19.53 12.96
CA GLN A 377 -16.17 20.68 12.72
C GLN A 377 -14.76 20.45 13.30
N ALA A 378 -14.67 19.88 14.50
CA ALA A 378 -13.39 19.51 15.10
C ALA A 378 -12.64 18.50 14.24
N GLY A 379 -13.32 17.47 13.73
CA GLY A 379 -12.75 16.50 12.79
C GLY A 379 -12.23 17.14 11.50
N GLN A 380 -12.97 18.09 10.91
CA GLN A 380 -12.51 18.81 9.71
C GLN A 380 -11.29 19.71 9.99
N GLN A 381 -11.24 20.38 11.14
CA GLN A 381 -10.08 21.19 11.54
C GLN A 381 -8.85 20.31 11.76
N ALA A 382 -9.00 19.20 12.48
CA ALA A 382 -7.92 18.24 12.70
C ALA A 382 -7.40 17.65 11.38
N TYR A 383 -8.30 17.32 10.45
CA TYR A 383 -7.93 16.87 9.11
C TYR A 383 -7.13 17.93 8.34
N ARG A 384 -7.57 19.21 8.35
CA ARG A 384 -6.82 20.31 7.71
C ARG A 384 -5.41 20.44 8.29
N ARG A 385 -5.25 20.36 9.61
CA ARG A 385 -3.93 20.42 10.27
C ARG A 385 -3.05 19.23 9.90
N LEU A 386 -3.62 18.03 9.85
CA LEU A 386 -2.89 16.86 9.36
C LEU A 386 -2.37 17.12 7.94
N ILE A 387 -3.23 17.50 7.00
CA ILE A 387 -2.81 17.76 5.61
C ILE A 387 -1.75 18.88 5.52
N ARG A 388 -1.91 19.97 6.28
CA ARG A 388 -0.90 21.05 6.37
C ARG A 388 0.43 20.52 6.91
N GLY A 389 0.41 19.71 7.96
CA GLY A 389 1.62 19.10 8.51
C GLY A 389 2.31 18.12 7.56
N LEU A 390 1.55 17.39 6.74
CA LEU A 390 2.12 16.56 5.69
C LEU A 390 2.81 17.43 4.62
N LEU A 391 2.14 18.48 4.15
CA LEU A 391 2.67 19.37 3.10
C LEU A 391 3.84 20.24 3.57
N ASP A 392 3.86 20.66 4.84
CA ASP A 392 4.99 21.38 5.44
C ASP A 392 6.31 20.59 5.37
N LEU A 393 6.23 19.26 5.30
CA LEU A 393 7.40 18.36 5.29
C LEU A 393 7.68 17.74 3.91
N THR A 394 6.84 17.99 2.91
CA THR A 394 6.92 17.37 1.58
C THR A 394 7.57 18.36 0.59
N ASP A 395 8.45 17.88 -0.28
CA ASP A 395 9.01 18.74 -1.33
C ASP A 395 7.94 19.07 -2.39
N ASN A 396 8.10 20.15 -3.13
CA ASN A 396 7.24 20.49 -4.26
C ASN A 396 8.00 20.27 -5.59
N LEU A 397 7.27 20.14 -6.70
CA LEU A 397 7.86 20.02 -8.04
C LEU A 397 7.48 21.24 -8.89
N GLN A 398 8.41 22.18 -9.04
CA GLN A 398 8.21 23.42 -9.78
C GLN A 398 9.05 23.40 -11.05
N ASP A 399 8.42 23.47 -12.21
CA ASP A 399 9.07 23.42 -13.52
C ASP A 399 10.05 22.24 -13.72
N GLY A 400 9.69 21.08 -13.16
CA GLY A 400 10.49 19.86 -13.21
C GLY A 400 11.65 19.80 -12.20
N VAL A 401 11.81 20.84 -11.38
CA VAL A 401 12.83 20.92 -10.34
C VAL A 401 12.18 20.68 -8.97
N VAL A 402 12.79 19.80 -8.18
CA VAL A 402 12.33 19.56 -6.80
C VAL A 402 12.76 20.73 -5.93
N ALA A 403 11.80 21.31 -5.21
CA ALA A 403 12.00 22.44 -4.32
C ALA A 403 11.45 22.12 -2.92
N SER A 404 12.32 22.09 -1.92
CA SER A 404 11.91 21.93 -0.52
C SER A 404 11.28 23.21 0.04
N PRO A 405 10.35 23.11 1.02
CA PRO A 405 9.82 24.28 1.72
C PRO A 405 10.93 25.17 2.28
N PRO A 406 10.83 26.52 2.15
CA PRO A 406 11.82 27.43 2.71
C PRO A 406 11.96 27.21 4.22
N GLN A 407 13.19 27.31 4.76
CA GLN A 407 13.49 27.13 6.18
C GLN A 407 13.32 25.69 6.71
N LEU A 408 13.15 24.69 5.84
CA LEU A 408 13.24 23.28 6.23
C LEU A 408 14.68 22.78 6.11
N VAL A 409 15.18 22.11 7.15
CA VAL A 409 16.44 21.33 7.06
C VAL A 409 16.09 19.90 6.70
N VAL A 410 16.59 19.43 5.56
CA VAL A 410 16.23 18.14 4.94
C VAL A 410 17.39 17.16 5.09
N HIS A 411 17.16 15.99 5.71
CA HIS A 411 18.20 14.96 5.92
C HIS A 411 17.98 13.68 5.11
N ASP A 412 16.97 13.66 4.22
CA ASP A 412 16.64 12.55 3.34
C ASP A 412 16.68 12.96 1.85
N ASP A 413 16.47 12.00 0.97
CA ASP A 413 16.40 12.23 -0.48
C ASP A 413 15.19 13.11 -0.87
N PRO A 414 15.22 13.74 -2.07
CA PRO A 414 14.08 14.47 -2.61
C PRO A 414 12.77 13.66 -2.56
N ASP A 415 11.71 14.24 -2.03
CA ASP A 415 10.45 13.56 -1.76
C ASP A 415 9.24 14.44 -2.14
N PRO A 416 9.00 14.65 -3.45
CA PRO A 416 7.94 15.53 -3.92
C PRO A 416 6.57 14.85 -4.06
N TYR A 417 6.48 13.53 -3.90
CA TYR A 417 5.26 12.77 -4.19
C TYR A 417 4.51 12.42 -2.89
N LEU A 418 3.31 12.97 -2.74
CA LEU A 418 2.38 12.67 -1.66
C LEU A 418 0.95 12.70 -2.20
N VAL A 419 0.27 11.55 -2.15
CA VAL A 419 -1.14 11.43 -2.56
C VAL A 419 -1.94 10.80 -1.44
N VAL A 420 -3.06 11.42 -1.09
CA VAL A 420 -3.99 10.97 -0.05
C VAL A 420 -5.31 10.50 -0.68
N ALA A 421 -6.07 9.72 0.06
CA ALA A 421 -7.43 9.33 -0.34
C ALA A 421 -8.37 9.39 0.88
N ALA A 422 -9.67 9.33 0.62
CA ALA A 422 -10.65 9.17 1.69
C ALA A 422 -10.66 7.74 2.27
N ASP A 423 -11.04 7.62 3.54
CA ASP A 423 -11.31 6.37 4.25
C ASP A 423 -12.54 6.54 5.16
N LYS A 424 -12.77 5.59 6.07
CA LYS A 424 -13.79 5.65 7.11
C LYS A 424 -13.66 6.97 7.90
N GLY A 425 -14.79 7.69 7.99
CA GLY A 425 -14.88 8.97 8.67
C GLY A 425 -14.43 10.19 7.86
N THR A 426 -13.84 10.00 6.67
CA THR A 426 -13.31 11.08 5.82
C THR A 426 -13.83 11.05 4.38
N ALA A 427 -14.87 10.26 4.08
CA ALA A 427 -15.44 10.06 2.74
C ALA A 427 -15.69 11.34 1.91
N LYS A 428 -15.97 12.48 2.55
CA LYS A 428 -16.22 13.78 1.89
C LYS A 428 -15.09 14.80 2.07
N PHE A 429 -13.90 14.35 2.50
CA PHE A 429 -12.79 15.25 2.86
C PHE A 429 -11.72 15.35 1.77
N SER A 430 -11.83 14.62 0.65
CA SER A 430 -10.91 14.76 -0.50
C SER A 430 -10.89 16.20 -1.02
N ASP A 431 -12.04 16.86 -1.13
CA ASP A 431 -12.11 18.28 -1.56
C ASP A 431 -11.41 19.22 -0.57
N ILE A 432 -11.45 18.90 0.74
CA ILE A 432 -10.71 19.65 1.77
C ILE A 432 -9.20 19.49 1.55
N ALA A 433 -8.74 18.27 1.26
CA ALA A 433 -7.33 18.00 1.00
C ALA A 433 -6.84 18.72 -0.27
N ASN A 434 -7.60 18.67 -1.37
CA ASN A 434 -7.26 19.39 -2.62
C ASN A 434 -7.28 20.90 -2.43
N ALA A 435 -8.24 21.45 -1.66
CA ALA A 435 -8.27 22.87 -1.32
C ALA A 435 -7.02 23.29 -0.53
N VAL A 436 -6.60 22.50 0.47
CA VAL A 436 -5.36 22.77 1.20
C VAL A 436 -4.15 22.64 0.27
N ALA A 437 -4.05 21.61 -0.58
CA ALA A 437 -2.93 21.48 -1.53
C ALA A 437 -2.82 22.69 -2.49
N ALA A 438 -3.95 23.27 -2.89
CA ALA A 438 -3.98 24.50 -3.68
C ALA A 438 -3.43 25.72 -2.91
N GLU A 439 -3.67 25.84 -1.59
CA GLU A 439 -3.04 26.87 -0.74
C GLU A 439 -1.50 26.81 -0.80
N TYR A 440 -0.93 25.60 -0.90
CA TYR A 440 0.52 25.36 -0.99
C TYR A 440 1.06 25.47 -2.42
N ARG A 441 0.19 25.67 -3.42
CA ARG A 441 0.53 25.54 -4.85
C ARG A 441 1.28 24.23 -5.12
N PHE A 442 0.81 23.16 -4.50
CA PHE A 442 1.43 21.85 -4.62
C PHE A 442 1.23 21.31 -6.04
N TRP A 443 2.29 20.76 -6.63
CA TRP A 443 2.34 20.45 -8.06
C TRP A 443 1.29 19.45 -8.55
N LEU A 444 0.82 18.56 -7.67
CA LEU A 444 -0.24 17.59 -7.96
C LEU A 444 -1.60 18.27 -8.13
N GLY A 445 -1.82 19.46 -7.57
CA GLY A 445 -3.10 20.17 -7.67
C GLY A 445 -4.28 19.28 -7.26
N ASP A 446 -5.27 19.13 -8.16
CA ASP A 446 -6.45 18.28 -7.94
C ASP A 446 -6.14 16.75 -7.92
N ALA A 447 -4.93 16.34 -8.32
CA ALA A 447 -4.46 14.96 -8.20
C ALA A 447 -3.94 14.62 -6.79
N PHE A 448 -3.85 15.59 -5.87
CA PHE A 448 -3.34 15.37 -4.52
C PHE A 448 -4.22 14.41 -3.70
N ALA A 449 -5.54 14.56 -3.81
CA ALA A 449 -6.53 13.68 -3.21
C ALA A 449 -7.46 13.10 -4.27
N SER A 450 -7.46 11.77 -4.39
CA SER A 450 -8.34 11.04 -5.31
C SER A 450 -9.77 10.92 -4.77
N GLY A 451 -10.77 10.79 -5.66
CA GLY A 451 -12.16 10.56 -5.28
C GLY A 451 -12.87 11.79 -4.70
N GLY A 452 -12.39 12.99 -5.04
CA GLY A 452 -13.10 14.26 -4.79
C GLY A 452 -14.22 14.52 -5.81
N SER A 453 -14.86 15.68 -5.73
CA SER A 453 -16.00 16.05 -6.59
C SER A 453 -15.68 16.11 -8.09
N HIS A 454 -14.40 16.26 -8.45
CA HIS A 454 -13.90 16.28 -9.83
C HIS A 454 -13.18 14.97 -10.23
N GLY A 455 -13.32 13.90 -9.42
CA GLY A 455 -12.73 12.58 -9.66
C GLY A 455 -13.73 11.56 -10.22
N TYR A 456 -13.31 10.30 -10.28
CA TYR A 456 -14.21 9.21 -10.65
C TYR A 456 -15.05 8.76 -9.45
N ASP A 457 -16.38 8.83 -9.57
CA ASP A 457 -17.28 8.27 -8.55
C ASP A 457 -17.39 6.75 -8.72
N HIS A 458 -16.68 6.02 -7.85
CA HIS A 458 -16.63 4.56 -7.89
C HIS A 458 -17.99 3.89 -7.78
N LYS A 459 -18.94 4.49 -7.05
CA LYS A 459 -20.30 3.96 -6.89
C LYS A 459 -21.12 4.21 -8.14
N ALA A 460 -21.01 5.39 -8.74
CA ALA A 460 -21.68 5.71 -10.00
C ALA A 460 -21.16 4.83 -11.16
N LEU A 461 -19.84 4.57 -11.19
CA LEU A 461 -19.23 3.70 -12.19
C LEU A 461 -19.46 2.20 -11.92
N GLY A 462 -19.76 1.85 -10.67
CA GLY A 462 -19.86 0.47 -10.18
C GLY A 462 -18.57 -0.35 -10.38
N ILE A 463 -17.42 0.33 -10.51
CA ILE A 463 -16.22 -0.25 -11.09
C ILE A 463 -15.63 -1.38 -10.24
N THR A 464 -15.68 -1.24 -8.91
CA THR A 464 -15.26 -2.28 -7.95
C THR A 464 -16.09 -3.55 -8.09
N ALA A 465 -17.42 -3.41 -8.19
CA ALA A 465 -18.32 -4.54 -8.39
C ALA A 465 -18.12 -5.19 -9.76
N ARG A 466 -17.96 -4.38 -10.82
CA ARG A 466 -17.68 -4.85 -12.18
C ARG A 466 -16.39 -5.67 -12.24
N GLY A 467 -15.30 -5.21 -11.63
CA GLY A 467 -14.02 -5.93 -11.57
C GLY A 467 -14.12 -7.29 -10.87
N ALA A 468 -14.78 -7.32 -9.70
CA ALA A 468 -15.01 -8.57 -8.99
C ALA A 468 -15.90 -9.53 -9.78
N TRP A 469 -16.87 -8.98 -10.51
CA TRP A 469 -17.75 -9.76 -11.38
C TRP A 469 -17.02 -10.39 -12.57
N GLU A 470 -16.00 -9.76 -13.14
CA GLU A 470 -15.14 -10.39 -14.17
C GLU A 470 -14.46 -11.66 -13.65
N CYS A 471 -14.01 -11.64 -12.39
CA CYS A 471 -13.43 -12.79 -11.71
C CYS A 471 -14.47 -13.89 -11.46
N VAL A 472 -15.67 -13.52 -11.00
CA VAL A 472 -16.79 -14.45 -10.82
C VAL A 472 -17.20 -15.11 -12.15
N LYS A 473 -17.32 -14.33 -13.24
CA LYS A 473 -17.62 -14.87 -14.58
C LYS A 473 -16.60 -15.92 -15.01
N ARG A 474 -15.31 -15.75 -14.68
CA ARG A 474 -14.29 -16.76 -14.99
C ARG A 474 -14.55 -18.06 -14.26
N HIS A 475 -14.84 -18.03 -12.96
CA HIS A 475 -15.13 -19.25 -12.19
C HIS A 475 -16.29 -20.04 -12.78
N PHE A 476 -17.39 -19.37 -13.13
CA PHE A 476 -18.55 -20.02 -13.75
C PHE A 476 -18.27 -20.53 -15.17
N ARG A 477 -17.53 -19.76 -15.97
CA ARG A 477 -17.13 -20.19 -17.32
C ARG A 477 -16.23 -21.43 -17.30
N GLU A 478 -15.35 -21.55 -16.32
CA GLU A 478 -14.55 -22.77 -16.07
C GLU A 478 -15.38 -23.95 -15.55
N MET A 479 -16.62 -23.71 -15.16
CA MET A 479 -17.61 -24.74 -14.83
C MET A 479 -18.57 -25.01 -16.00
N GLY A 480 -18.39 -24.35 -17.15
CA GLY A 480 -19.24 -24.48 -18.32
C GLY A 480 -20.59 -23.77 -18.22
N LYS A 481 -20.73 -22.75 -17.36
CA LYS A 481 -21.96 -21.97 -17.17
C LYS A 481 -21.75 -20.48 -17.46
N ASP A 482 -22.66 -19.87 -18.20
CA ASP A 482 -22.68 -18.42 -18.43
C ASP A 482 -23.74 -17.72 -17.57
N ILE A 483 -23.29 -17.06 -16.50
CA ILE A 483 -24.14 -16.33 -15.55
C ILE A 483 -24.72 -15.02 -16.11
N GLN A 484 -24.43 -14.67 -17.36
CA GLN A 484 -25.08 -13.55 -18.05
C GLN A 484 -26.35 -13.99 -18.79
N THR A 485 -26.49 -15.28 -19.08
CA THR A 485 -27.62 -15.84 -19.83
C THR A 485 -28.37 -16.96 -19.10
N GLU A 486 -27.73 -17.60 -18.11
CA GLU A 486 -28.29 -18.71 -17.36
C GLU A 486 -28.58 -18.33 -15.90
N ALA A 487 -29.76 -18.69 -15.38
CA ALA A 487 -30.16 -18.38 -14.01
C ALA A 487 -29.31 -19.10 -12.96
N PHE A 488 -28.98 -18.42 -11.85
CA PHE A 488 -28.15 -18.98 -10.78
C PHE A 488 -28.52 -18.43 -9.39
N SER A 489 -28.34 -19.26 -8.36
CA SER A 489 -28.68 -18.94 -6.96
C SER A 489 -27.61 -18.12 -6.24
N VAL A 490 -28.03 -17.09 -5.50
CA VAL A 490 -27.13 -16.15 -4.80
C VAL A 490 -27.56 -15.95 -3.34
N VAL A 491 -26.60 -16.03 -2.43
CA VAL A 491 -26.69 -15.41 -1.10
C VAL A 491 -25.70 -14.24 -1.04
N GLY A 492 -26.15 -13.11 -0.50
CA GLY A 492 -25.40 -11.88 -0.48
C GLY A 492 -25.11 -11.31 0.91
N ILE A 493 -23.97 -10.65 1.08
CA ILE A 493 -23.65 -9.86 2.27
C ILE A 493 -23.63 -8.39 1.89
N GLY A 494 -24.63 -7.63 2.29
CA GLY A 494 -24.80 -6.20 1.99
C GLY A 494 -26.26 -5.78 1.80
N SER A 495 -26.43 -4.60 1.22
CA SER A 495 -27.74 -3.99 0.92
C SER A 495 -27.69 -3.24 -0.41
N MET A 496 -28.87 -3.05 -1.04
CA MET A 496 -28.96 -2.44 -2.37
C MET A 496 -28.50 -0.98 -2.41
N ASP A 497 -28.49 -0.24 -1.30
CA ASP A 497 -27.93 1.11 -1.23
C ASP A 497 -26.38 1.13 -1.18
N GLY A 498 -25.75 -0.03 -0.95
CA GLY A 498 -24.31 -0.19 -0.90
C GLY A 498 -23.66 -0.09 -2.28
N ASP A 499 -22.43 0.45 -2.32
CA ASP A 499 -21.63 0.57 -3.56
C ASP A 499 -21.41 -0.79 -4.23
N VAL A 500 -20.68 -1.69 -3.57
CA VAL A 500 -20.29 -2.97 -4.18
C VAL A 500 -21.48 -3.93 -4.27
N PHE A 501 -22.27 -4.03 -3.21
CA PHE A 501 -23.41 -4.94 -3.17
C PHE A 501 -24.47 -4.57 -4.21
N GLY A 502 -24.91 -3.31 -4.19
CA GLY A 502 -25.96 -2.80 -5.06
C GLY A 502 -25.59 -2.92 -6.52
N ASN A 503 -24.41 -2.44 -6.90
CA ASN A 503 -23.90 -2.57 -8.27
C ASN A 503 -23.79 -4.06 -8.67
N GLY A 504 -23.18 -4.91 -7.83
CA GLY A 504 -22.99 -6.33 -8.12
C GLY A 504 -24.30 -7.08 -8.39
N MET A 505 -25.34 -6.77 -7.62
CA MET A 505 -26.67 -7.37 -7.83
C MET A 505 -27.38 -6.87 -9.09
N LEU A 506 -26.85 -5.86 -9.81
CA LEU A 506 -27.38 -5.37 -11.08
C LEU A 506 -26.56 -5.80 -12.30
N LEU A 507 -25.46 -6.55 -12.12
CA LEU A 507 -24.58 -6.99 -13.20
C LEU A 507 -25.09 -8.24 -13.95
N SER A 508 -26.21 -8.82 -13.53
CA SER A 508 -26.86 -9.88 -14.28
C SER A 508 -28.38 -9.92 -14.02
N PRO A 509 -29.21 -9.97 -15.08
CA PRO A 509 -30.65 -10.20 -14.93
C PRO A 509 -30.96 -11.64 -14.46
N CYS A 510 -30.01 -12.57 -14.59
CA CYS A 510 -30.18 -13.99 -14.28
C CYS A 510 -29.98 -14.33 -12.78
N ILE A 511 -29.70 -13.34 -11.93
CA ILE A 511 -29.51 -13.55 -10.49
C ILE A 511 -30.82 -13.96 -9.82
N ARG A 512 -30.79 -15.10 -9.13
CA ARG A 512 -31.81 -15.51 -8.14
C ARG A 512 -31.29 -15.21 -6.74
N LEU A 513 -31.54 -13.99 -6.26
CA LEU A 513 -31.12 -13.54 -4.93
C LEU A 513 -32.01 -14.18 -3.86
N GLN A 514 -31.56 -15.30 -3.29
CA GLN A 514 -32.36 -16.06 -2.33
C GLN A 514 -32.31 -15.50 -0.91
N ALA A 515 -31.18 -14.87 -0.55
CA ALA A 515 -31.09 -14.12 0.68
C ALA A 515 -30.00 -13.05 0.60
N ALA A 516 -30.15 -12.01 1.41
CA ALA A 516 -29.11 -11.03 1.66
C ALA A 516 -29.17 -10.53 3.10
N PHE A 517 -28.05 -10.18 3.71
CA PHE A 517 -28.07 -9.56 5.03
C PHE A 517 -27.08 -8.39 5.14
N SER A 518 -27.47 -7.37 5.90
CA SER A 518 -26.68 -6.16 6.16
C SER A 518 -26.41 -5.98 7.66
N GLY A 519 -25.87 -4.83 8.06
CA GLY A 519 -25.74 -4.47 9.46
C GLY A 519 -27.07 -4.37 10.22
N GLN A 520 -28.20 -4.23 9.51
CA GLN A 520 -29.50 -3.97 10.11
C GLN A 520 -30.56 -5.01 9.78
N HIS A 521 -30.56 -5.58 8.58
CA HIS A 521 -31.68 -6.39 8.08
C HIS A 521 -31.22 -7.70 7.45
N ILE A 522 -32.12 -8.68 7.42
CA ILE A 522 -31.99 -9.96 6.73
C ILE A 522 -33.16 -10.07 5.75
N PHE A 523 -32.87 -10.05 4.45
CA PHE A 523 -33.79 -10.30 3.35
C PHE A 523 -33.74 -11.78 2.95
N ILE A 524 -34.90 -12.40 2.77
CA ILE A 524 -35.04 -13.79 2.33
C ILE A 524 -36.13 -13.90 1.28
N ASP A 525 -35.82 -14.58 0.18
CA ASP A 525 -36.75 -14.98 -0.86
C ASP A 525 -36.40 -16.41 -1.31
N PRO A 526 -37.10 -17.46 -0.83
CA PRO A 526 -36.69 -18.84 -1.09
C PRO A 526 -36.71 -19.24 -2.57
N ASN A 527 -37.61 -18.64 -3.36
CA ASN A 527 -37.81 -18.94 -4.78
C ASN A 527 -38.08 -17.64 -5.57
N PRO A 528 -37.06 -16.78 -5.72
CA PRO A 528 -37.22 -15.51 -6.41
C PRO A 528 -37.56 -15.74 -7.90
N PRO A 529 -38.44 -14.91 -8.50
CA PRO A 529 -38.84 -15.08 -9.89
C PRO A 529 -37.63 -14.92 -10.82
N ALA A 530 -37.59 -15.74 -11.87
CA ALA A 530 -36.51 -15.76 -12.86
C ALA A 530 -36.73 -14.78 -14.03
N ASP A 531 -37.66 -13.84 -13.88
CA ASP A 531 -38.00 -12.81 -14.86
C ASP A 531 -37.43 -11.45 -14.48
N GLU A 532 -37.68 -10.43 -15.30
CA GLU A 532 -37.19 -9.07 -15.07
C GLU A 532 -37.77 -8.41 -13.81
N THR A 533 -38.81 -8.96 -13.18
CA THR A 533 -39.48 -8.35 -12.03
C THR A 533 -38.53 -8.21 -10.84
N ALA A 534 -37.81 -9.28 -10.49
CA ALA A 534 -36.84 -9.23 -9.38
C ALA A 534 -35.63 -8.33 -9.70
N PHE A 535 -35.24 -8.23 -10.97
CA PHE A 535 -34.19 -7.30 -11.40
C PHE A 535 -34.66 -5.84 -11.26
N ASN A 536 -35.85 -5.54 -11.77
CA ASN A 536 -36.42 -4.19 -11.73
C ASN A 536 -36.66 -3.71 -10.30
N GLU A 537 -37.07 -4.60 -9.39
CA GLU A 537 -37.24 -4.23 -7.98
C GLU A 537 -35.90 -3.94 -7.29
N ARG A 538 -34.87 -4.76 -7.53
CA ARG A 538 -33.50 -4.46 -7.05
C ARG A 538 -33.00 -3.13 -7.60
N LYS A 539 -33.24 -2.85 -8.87
CA LYS A 539 -32.88 -1.57 -9.51
C LYS A 539 -33.60 -0.39 -8.86
N ARG A 540 -34.91 -0.50 -8.62
CA ARG A 540 -35.70 0.52 -7.91
C ARG A 540 -35.14 0.80 -6.52
N LEU A 541 -34.76 -0.23 -5.78
CA LEU A 541 -34.14 -0.07 -4.46
C LEU A 541 -32.77 0.61 -4.53
N PHE A 542 -31.93 0.23 -5.49
CA PHE A 542 -30.62 0.87 -5.69
C PHE A 542 -30.74 2.37 -5.98
N GLU A 543 -31.73 2.76 -6.80
CA GLU A 543 -31.98 4.15 -7.20
C GLU A 543 -32.69 4.98 -6.12
N LEU A 544 -33.36 4.33 -5.15
CA LEU A 544 -34.05 4.99 -4.05
C LEU A 544 -33.05 5.50 -2.99
N PRO A 545 -32.94 6.83 -2.76
CA PRO A 545 -31.98 7.38 -1.81
C PRO A 545 -32.24 6.92 -0.37
N GLY A 546 -31.23 6.34 0.27
CA GLY A 546 -31.32 5.87 1.66
C GLY A 546 -32.18 4.62 1.85
N SER A 547 -32.40 3.86 0.77
CA SER A 547 -33.16 2.61 0.81
C SER A 547 -32.53 1.57 1.74
N SER A 548 -33.37 0.63 2.16
CA SER A 548 -33.01 -0.52 2.94
C SER A 548 -33.78 -1.74 2.44
N TRP A 549 -33.46 -2.92 2.97
CA TRP A 549 -34.25 -4.11 2.69
C TRP A 549 -35.72 -3.97 3.10
N GLN A 550 -36.08 -3.09 4.04
CA GLN A 550 -37.48 -2.86 4.40
C GLN A 550 -38.31 -2.24 3.28
N ASP A 551 -37.66 -1.54 2.36
CA ASP A 551 -38.31 -0.87 1.23
C ASP A 551 -38.64 -1.84 0.09
N TYR A 552 -38.20 -3.09 0.17
CA TYR A 552 -38.48 -4.14 -0.83
C TYR A 552 -39.98 -4.43 -0.88
N ASP A 553 -40.57 -4.46 -2.07
CA ASP A 553 -41.99 -4.77 -2.24
C ASP A 553 -42.28 -6.21 -1.82
N ARG A 554 -42.94 -6.34 -0.67
CA ARG A 554 -43.28 -7.64 -0.06
C ARG A 554 -44.19 -8.50 -0.93
N ASN A 555 -44.92 -7.91 -1.89
CA ASN A 555 -45.76 -8.67 -2.81
C ASN A 555 -44.94 -9.44 -3.85
N LEU A 556 -43.68 -9.06 -4.05
CA LEU A 556 -42.75 -9.71 -4.98
C LEU A 556 -41.92 -10.81 -4.32
N ILE A 557 -41.94 -10.91 -2.97
CA ILE A 557 -41.23 -11.94 -2.22
C ILE A 557 -42.02 -13.25 -2.31
N SER A 558 -41.36 -14.35 -2.64
CA SER A 558 -42.02 -15.65 -2.73
C SER A 558 -42.51 -16.17 -1.36
N ALA A 559 -43.41 -17.15 -1.39
CA ALA A 559 -43.97 -17.76 -0.19
C ALA A 559 -42.85 -18.26 0.75
N GLY A 560 -42.97 -17.91 2.03
CA GLY A 560 -41.97 -18.24 3.05
C GLY A 560 -40.84 -17.21 3.21
N GLY A 561 -40.69 -16.26 2.29
CA GLY A 561 -39.72 -15.18 2.39
C GLY A 561 -40.18 -14.01 3.27
N GLY A 562 -39.27 -13.07 3.49
CA GLY A 562 -39.53 -11.87 4.28
C GLY A 562 -38.29 -11.01 4.53
N VAL A 563 -38.51 -9.88 5.20
CA VAL A 563 -37.46 -8.98 5.66
C VAL A 563 -37.55 -8.89 7.18
N TYR A 564 -36.46 -9.21 7.85
CA TYR A 564 -36.35 -9.29 9.31
C TYR A 564 -35.27 -8.35 9.81
N SER A 565 -35.36 -7.91 11.07
CA SER A 565 -34.25 -7.20 11.71
C SER A 565 -33.17 -8.19 12.12
N ARG A 566 -31.89 -7.80 11.97
CA ARG A 566 -30.76 -8.58 12.48
C ARG A 566 -30.84 -8.79 13.99
N SER A 567 -31.48 -7.87 14.72
CA SER A 567 -31.65 -7.93 16.18
C SER A 567 -32.86 -8.75 16.63
N ASP A 568 -33.65 -9.31 15.71
CA ASP A 568 -34.83 -10.10 16.06
C ASP A 568 -34.40 -11.40 16.75
N LYS A 569 -35.04 -11.68 17.90
CA LYS A 569 -34.77 -12.87 18.71
C LYS A 569 -35.62 -14.07 18.31
N ASP A 570 -36.64 -13.85 17.50
CA ASP A 570 -37.66 -14.86 17.17
C ASP A 570 -38.16 -14.64 15.72
N ILE A 571 -37.41 -15.16 14.76
CA ILE A 571 -37.75 -15.15 13.33
C ILE A 571 -38.46 -16.48 13.01
N PRO A 572 -39.74 -16.46 12.56
CA PRO A 572 -40.46 -17.68 12.23
C PRO A 572 -39.86 -18.36 11.00
N VAL A 573 -39.66 -19.67 11.08
CA VAL A 573 -39.07 -20.47 9.99
C VAL A 573 -40.18 -21.16 9.20
N SER A 574 -40.39 -20.70 7.96
CA SER A 574 -41.39 -21.25 7.05
C SER A 574 -41.03 -22.68 6.58
N PRO A 575 -41.99 -23.47 6.07
CA PRO A 575 -41.70 -24.78 5.47
C PRO A 575 -40.64 -24.72 4.35
N GLU A 576 -40.64 -23.66 3.55
CA GLU A 576 -39.68 -23.41 2.48
C GLU A 576 -38.26 -23.22 3.02
N LEU A 577 -38.09 -22.40 4.07
CA LEU A 577 -36.78 -22.22 4.73
C LEU A 577 -36.28 -23.51 5.38
N LYS A 578 -37.18 -24.31 5.98
CA LYS A 578 -36.81 -25.61 6.56
C LYS A 578 -36.27 -26.56 5.50
N SER A 579 -36.90 -26.58 4.33
CA SER A 579 -36.48 -27.41 3.20
C SER A 579 -35.12 -26.97 2.64
N TRP A 580 -34.93 -25.67 2.42
CA TRP A 580 -33.71 -25.13 1.83
C TRP A 580 -32.51 -25.17 2.79
N LEU A 581 -32.68 -24.68 4.02
CA LEU A 581 -31.58 -24.51 4.98
C LEU A 581 -31.42 -25.71 5.93
N GLY A 582 -32.35 -26.66 5.93
CA GLY A 582 -32.33 -27.83 6.82
C GLY A 582 -32.67 -27.51 8.28
N ILE A 583 -33.35 -26.40 8.53
CA ILE A 583 -33.70 -25.94 9.89
C ILE A 583 -34.83 -26.81 10.47
N ARG A 584 -34.64 -27.30 11.71
CA ARG A 584 -35.65 -28.12 12.40
C ARG A 584 -36.57 -27.32 13.33
N TYR A 585 -36.10 -26.16 13.79
CA TYR A 585 -36.81 -25.31 14.73
C TYR A 585 -37.98 -24.57 14.07
N ARG A 586 -38.95 -24.13 14.88
CA ARG A 586 -40.08 -23.31 14.40
C ARG A 586 -39.72 -21.84 14.28
N SER A 587 -38.73 -21.41 15.04
CA SER A 587 -38.17 -20.06 15.00
C SER A 587 -36.71 -20.06 15.45
N ILE A 588 -35.96 -19.04 15.05
CA ILE A 588 -34.54 -18.83 15.36
C ILE A 588 -34.25 -17.33 15.49
N ASP A 589 -33.17 -16.95 16.17
CA ASP A 589 -32.70 -15.57 16.19
C ASP A 589 -31.96 -15.17 14.91
N GLY A 590 -31.76 -13.86 14.71
CA GLY A 590 -31.10 -13.31 13.53
C GLY A 590 -29.63 -13.75 13.35
N GLU A 591 -28.87 -13.92 14.44
CA GLU A 591 -27.47 -14.35 14.35
C GLU A 591 -27.38 -15.80 13.88
N ALA A 592 -28.21 -16.69 14.46
CA ALA A 592 -28.33 -18.08 14.02
C ALA A 592 -28.80 -18.18 12.56
N LEU A 593 -29.76 -17.36 12.13
CA LEU A 593 -30.22 -17.33 10.74
C LEU A 593 -29.10 -16.97 9.77
N ILE A 594 -28.27 -15.97 10.09
CA ILE A 594 -27.10 -15.59 9.28
C ILE A 594 -26.13 -16.79 9.15
N GLN A 595 -25.87 -17.53 10.24
CA GLN A 595 -25.03 -18.74 10.15
C GLN A 595 -25.61 -19.78 9.18
N TYR A 596 -26.93 -20.01 9.19
CA TYR A 596 -27.58 -20.93 8.23
C TYR A 596 -27.48 -20.42 6.79
N LEU A 597 -27.63 -19.11 6.56
CA LEU A 597 -27.51 -18.50 5.24
C LEU A 597 -26.08 -18.60 4.68
N LEU A 598 -25.05 -18.38 5.51
CA LEU A 598 -23.65 -18.58 5.11
C LEU A 598 -23.38 -20.05 4.72
N LYS A 599 -24.05 -20.99 5.38
CA LYS A 599 -23.96 -22.44 5.10
C LYS A 599 -24.95 -22.89 4.02
N ALA A 600 -25.71 -22.00 3.37
CA ALA A 600 -26.75 -22.38 2.43
C ALA A 600 -26.15 -23.03 1.16
N PRO A 601 -26.84 -24.03 0.57
CA PRO A 601 -26.43 -24.56 -0.73
C PRO A 601 -26.86 -23.57 -1.82
N VAL A 602 -25.89 -22.82 -2.35
CA VAL A 602 -26.09 -21.84 -3.44
C VAL A 602 -24.93 -21.89 -4.42
N GLU A 603 -25.11 -21.29 -5.59
CA GLU A 603 -24.05 -21.24 -6.60
C GLU A 603 -23.05 -20.11 -6.32
N LEU A 604 -23.53 -18.94 -5.86
CA LEU A 604 -22.69 -17.79 -5.53
C LEU A 604 -22.96 -17.30 -4.10
N LEU A 605 -21.89 -17.14 -3.32
CA LEU A 605 -21.86 -16.26 -2.15
C LEU A 605 -21.17 -14.94 -2.55
N TRP A 606 -21.92 -13.85 -2.53
CA TRP A 606 -21.43 -12.52 -2.93
C TRP A 606 -21.18 -11.63 -1.71
N LEU A 607 -19.94 -11.17 -1.55
CA LEU A 607 -19.55 -10.29 -0.45
C LEU A 607 -19.47 -8.85 -0.96
N GLY A 608 -20.50 -8.05 -0.66
CA GLY A 608 -20.54 -6.62 -0.97
C GLY A 608 -20.49 -5.71 0.26
N GLY A 609 -20.34 -6.27 1.46
CA GLY A 609 -20.23 -5.59 2.74
C GLY A 609 -19.01 -6.04 3.53
N ILE A 610 -18.51 -5.17 4.42
CA ILE A 610 -17.31 -5.40 5.22
C ILE A 610 -17.62 -6.28 6.43
N GLY A 611 -16.73 -7.23 6.74
CA GLY A 611 -16.75 -8.06 7.95
C GLY A 611 -16.18 -9.44 7.69
N THR A 612 -15.54 -10.05 8.70
CA THR A 612 -14.96 -11.38 8.55
C THR A 612 -15.94 -12.44 9.04
N TYR A 613 -16.64 -13.05 8.07
CA TYR A 613 -17.74 -14.00 8.29
C TYR A 613 -17.28 -15.46 8.25
N VAL A 614 -16.09 -15.74 7.71
CA VAL A 614 -15.59 -17.10 7.56
C VAL A 614 -14.15 -17.19 8.03
N LYS A 615 -13.86 -18.19 8.88
CA LYS A 615 -12.52 -18.54 9.37
C LYS A 615 -12.15 -19.98 9.02
N ALA A 616 -10.88 -20.33 9.15
CA ALA A 616 -10.46 -21.72 9.15
C ALA A 616 -10.90 -22.43 10.44
N ALA A 617 -11.09 -23.75 10.39
CA ALA A 617 -11.49 -24.57 11.53
C ALA A 617 -10.47 -24.51 12.68
N GLY A 618 -9.19 -24.29 12.37
CA GLY A 618 -8.11 -24.15 13.35
C GLY A 618 -8.06 -22.80 14.08
N GLU A 619 -8.76 -21.78 13.57
CA GLU A 619 -8.78 -20.45 14.18
C GLU A 619 -9.89 -20.34 15.22
N ARG A 620 -9.70 -19.57 16.29
CA ARG A 620 -10.79 -19.23 17.22
C ARG A 620 -11.46 -17.94 16.75
N HIS A 621 -12.78 -17.81 16.97
CA HIS A 621 -13.50 -16.59 16.61
C HIS A 621 -12.83 -15.34 17.18
N ALA A 622 -12.46 -15.36 18.46
CA ALA A 622 -11.84 -14.24 19.16
C ALA A 622 -10.47 -13.80 18.60
N ASP A 623 -9.78 -14.64 17.82
CA ASP A 623 -8.45 -14.36 17.27
C ASP A 623 -8.50 -13.67 15.90
N VAL A 624 -9.67 -13.63 15.25
CA VAL A 624 -9.85 -13.09 13.88
C VAL A 624 -9.83 -11.55 13.82
N GLY A 625 -9.95 -10.87 14.97
CA GLY A 625 -9.89 -9.41 15.06
C GLY A 625 -11.21 -8.67 14.79
N ASP A 626 -12.23 -9.33 14.23
CA ASP A 626 -13.57 -8.75 14.01
C ASP A 626 -14.59 -9.24 15.04
N ARG A 627 -14.54 -8.69 16.26
CA ARG A 627 -15.42 -9.11 17.36
C ARG A 627 -16.91 -8.90 17.06
N GLY A 628 -17.26 -7.94 16.20
CA GLY A 628 -18.65 -7.63 15.85
C GLY A 628 -19.36 -8.76 15.11
N ASN A 629 -18.60 -9.66 14.47
CA ASN A 629 -19.14 -10.80 13.74
C ASN A 629 -18.81 -12.16 14.40
N ASP A 630 -18.30 -12.18 15.63
CA ASP A 630 -17.95 -13.43 16.33
C ASP A 630 -19.12 -14.42 16.39
N ASN A 631 -20.33 -13.93 16.72
CA ASN A 631 -21.52 -14.77 16.87
C ASN A 631 -22.09 -15.28 15.54
N VAL A 632 -21.75 -14.68 14.41
CA VAL A 632 -22.28 -15.09 13.09
C VAL A 632 -21.26 -15.83 12.23
N ARG A 633 -19.98 -15.81 12.63
CA ARG A 633 -18.88 -16.38 11.87
C ARG A 633 -18.98 -17.91 11.82
N VAL A 634 -18.66 -18.48 10.66
CA VAL A 634 -18.69 -19.93 10.41
C VAL A 634 -17.32 -20.45 9.97
N ASP A 635 -17.17 -21.77 9.98
CA ASP A 635 -15.95 -22.41 9.46
C ASP A 635 -16.04 -22.58 7.95
N ALA A 636 -14.91 -22.38 7.27
CA ALA A 636 -14.79 -22.56 5.82
C ALA A 636 -15.26 -23.94 5.34
N GLY A 637 -15.11 -24.98 6.17
CA GLY A 637 -15.59 -26.32 5.87
C GLY A 637 -17.08 -26.54 5.88
N GLU A 638 -17.84 -25.58 6.41
CA GLU A 638 -19.30 -25.65 6.45
C GLU A 638 -19.96 -24.95 5.26
N LEU A 639 -19.17 -24.22 4.46
CA LEU A 639 -19.67 -23.53 3.28
C LEU A 639 -20.06 -24.52 2.19
N ARG A 640 -21.22 -24.27 1.58
CA ARG A 640 -21.75 -25.05 0.46
C ARG A 640 -21.94 -24.24 -0.82
N ALA A 641 -21.52 -22.98 -0.82
CA ALA A 641 -21.44 -22.17 -2.03
C ALA A 641 -20.49 -22.85 -3.04
N LEU A 642 -20.75 -22.76 -4.35
CA LEU A 642 -19.82 -23.25 -5.37
C LEU A 642 -18.72 -22.22 -5.67
N VAL A 643 -19.12 -20.96 -5.77
CA VAL A 643 -18.26 -19.81 -6.05
C VAL A 643 -18.45 -18.77 -4.94
N VAL A 644 -17.37 -18.14 -4.52
CA VAL A 644 -17.37 -16.97 -3.66
C VAL A 644 -16.78 -15.80 -4.44
N GLY A 645 -17.49 -14.67 -4.48
CA GLY A 645 -16.99 -13.42 -5.04
C GLY A 645 -16.73 -12.39 -3.93
N GLU A 646 -15.48 -12.00 -3.74
CA GLU A 646 -15.08 -11.05 -2.70
C GLU A 646 -15.01 -9.61 -3.22
N GLY A 647 -16.18 -9.02 -3.48
CA GLY A 647 -16.26 -7.62 -3.89
C GLY A 647 -15.87 -6.62 -2.78
N ALA A 648 -16.10 -6.97 -1.51
CA ALA A 648 -15.67 -6.22 -0.33
C ALA A 648 -14.41 -6.83 0.30
N ASN A 649 -13.70 -6.05 1.11
CA ASN A 649 -12.50 -6.53 1.80
C ASN A 649 -12.84 -7.37 3.04
N LEU A 650 -11.93 -8.29 3.39
CA LEU A 650 -11.87 -9.02 4.67
C LEU A 650 -13.07 -9.94 4.97
N GLY A 651 -13.71 -10.48 3.94
CA GLY A 651 -14.79 -11.46 4.08
C GLY A 651 -14.38 -12.75 4.78
N PHE A 652 -13.17 -13.20 4.46
CA PHE A 652 -12.56 -14.46 4.89
C PHE A 652 -11.19 -14.18 5.52
N THR A 653 -10.80 -14.97 6.51
CA THR A 653 -9.37 -15.08 6.85
C THR A 653 -8.63 -15.77 5.69
N GLN A 654 -7.33 -15.50 5.53
CA GLN A 654 -6.56 -16.13 4.46
C GLN A 654 -6.53 -17.66 4.60
N ALA A 655 -6.41 -18.17 5.82
CA ALA A 655 -6.52 -19.60 6.11
C ALA A 655 -7.90 -20.17 5.70
N ALA A 656 -8.99 -19.42 5.90
CA ALA A 656 -10.33 -19.83 5.46
C ALA A 656 -10.44 -19.98 3.95
N ARG A 657 -9.85 -19.05 3.18
CA ARG A 657 -9.83 -19.12 1.71
C ARG A 657 -9.14 -20.39 1.23
N ILE A 658 -8.00 -20.72 1.81
CA ILE A 658 -7.23 -21.94 1.52
C ILE A 658 -8.06 -23.18 1.86
N GLU A 659 -8.63 -23.21 3.07
CA GLU A 659 -9.44 -24.35 3.55
C GLU A 659 -10.70 -24.58 2.68
N TYR A 660 -11.38 -23.51 2.24
CA TYR A 660 -12.52 -23.60 1.33
C TYR A 660 -12.09 -24.07 -0.06
N ALA A 661 -10.99 -23.53 -0.59
CA ALA A 661 -10.44 -23.94 -1.90
C ALA A 661 -10.00 -25.41 -1.93
N LEU A 662 -9.39 -25.92 -0.87
CA LEU A 662 -8.99 -27.33 -0.75
C LEU A 662 -10.19 -28.29 -0.76
N ARG A 663 -11.39 -27.83 -0.40
CA ARG A 663 -12.64 -28.60 -0.49
C ARG A 663 -13.34 -28.48 -1.84
N GLY A 664 -12.74 -27.80 -2.81
CA GLY A 664 -13.28 -27.61 -4.16
C GLY A 664 -14.10 -26.34 -4.34
N GLY A 665 -14.18 -25.49 -3.32
CA GLY A 665 -14.75 -24.14 -3.46
C GLY A 665 -13.91 -23.26 -4.38
N ARG A 666 -14.55 -22.38 -5.16
CA ARG A 666 -13.87 -21.46 -6.07
C ARG A 666 -13.86 -20.06 -5.48
N ILE A 667 -12.67 -19.58 -5.15
CA ILE A 667 -12.43 -18.26 -4.54
C ILE A 667 -11.05 -17.76 -4.93
N ASN A 668 -10.89 -16.44 -5.09
CA ASN A 668 -9.59 -15.77 -5.16
C ASN A 668 -9.29 -15.10 -3.81
N THR A 669 -8.47 -14.05 -3.79
CA THR A 669 -8.42 -13.11 -2.66
C THR A 669 -9.18 -11.84 -3.03
N ASP A 670 -9.73 -11.15 -2.04
CA ASP A 670 -10.33 -9.82 -2.19
C ASP A 670 -9.42 -8.83 -2.93
N ALA A 671 -8.11 -8.86 -2.67
CA ALA A 671 -7.12 -8.02 -3.36
C ALA A 671 -7.07 -8.22 -4.89
N VAL A 672 -7.49 -9.39 -5.39
CA VAL A 672 -7.61 -9.66 -6.84
C VAL A 672 -9.00 -9.26 -7.33
N ASP A 673 -10.04 -9.74 -6.67
CA ASP A 673 -11.43 -9.53 -7.09
C ASP A 673 -11.79 -8.04 -7.11
N ASN A 674 -11.48 -7.28 -6.06
CA ASN A 674 -11.90 -5.88 -5.92
C ASN A 674 -10.82 -4.83 -6.29
N SER A 675 -9.77 -5.26 -6.99
CA SER A 675 -8.64 -4.41 -7.41
C SER A 675 -9.04 -3.24 -8.33
N ALA A 676 -10.13 -3.38 -9.11
CA ALA A 676 -10.62 -2.34 -10.02
C ALA A 676 -10.83 -0.98 -9.35
N GLY A 677 -11.24 -0.98 -8.08
CA GLY A 677 -11.43 0.25 -7.32
C GLY A 677 -10.12 1.00 -7.06
N VAL A 678 -9.03 0.31 -6.71
CA VAL A 678 -7.74 1.00 -6.49
C VAL A 678 -7.08 1.39 -7.81
N ASP A 679 -7.26 0.57 -8.84
CA ASP A 679 -6.70 0.77 -10.19
C ASP A 679 -7.32 1.98 -10.91
N THR A 680 -8.66 2.08 -10.93
CA THR A 680 -9.37 3.26 -11.48
C THR A 680 -8.87 4.57 -10.86
N SER A 681 -8.54 4.51 -9.58
CA SER A 681 -8.11 5.67 -8.84
C SER A 681 -6.62 5.98 -9.04
N ASP A 682 -5.80 4.98 -9.42
CA ASP A 682 -4.44 5.19 -9.90
C ASP A 682 -4.45 5.88 -11.28
N HIS A 683 -5.32 5.41 -12.19
CA HIS A 683 -5.57 6.08 -13.47
C HIS A 683 -6.05 7.52 -13.29
N GLU A 684 -6.97 7.80 -12.35
CA GLU A 684 -7.42 9.17 -12.04
C GLU A 684 -6.23 10.10 -11.76
N VAL A 685 -5.34 9.69 -10.85
CA VAL A 685 -4.20 10.52 -10.43
C VAL A 685 -3.24 10.75 -11.58
N ASN A 686 -2.84 9.70 -12.31
CA ASN A 686 -1.88 9.81 -13.41
C ASN A 686 -2.45 10.58 -14.61
N LEU A 687 -3.75 10.45 -14.89
CA LEU A 687 -4.42 11.27 -15.90
C LEU A 687 -4.43 12.75 -15.52
N LYS A 688 -4.77 13.07 -14.27
CA LYS A 688 -4.74 14.46 -13.78
C LYS A 688 -3.33 15.07 -13.84
N ILE A 689 -2.30 14.29 -13.50
CA ILE A 689 -0.90 14.72 -13.63
C ILE A 689 -0.55 15.02 -15.10
N LEU A 690 -0.87 14.11 -16.02
CA LEU A 690 -0.62 14.29 -17.45
C LEU A 690 -1.37 15.53 -17.99
N LEU A 691 -2.66 15.65 -17.69
CA LEU A 691 -3.51 16.74 -18.16
C LEU A 691 -3.04 18.10 -17.61
N ALA A 692 -2.63 18.18 -16.34
CA ALA A 692 -2.03 19.38 -15.77
C ALA A 692 -0.75 19.79 -16.53
N GLY A 693 0.08 18.81 -16.93
CA GLY A 693 1.26 19.04 -17.76
C GLY A 693 0.92 19.56 -19.17
N LEU A 694 -0.10 18.99 -19.81
CA LEU A 694 -0.58 19.41 -21.13
C LEU A 694 -1.22 20.80 -21.09
N HIS A 695 -1.96 21.12 -20.02
CA HIS A 695 -2.54 22.44 -19.80
C HIS A 695 -1.48 23.52 -19.66
N LYS A 696 -0.42 23.27 -18.87
CA LYS A 696 0.73 24.19 -18.76
C LYS A 696 1.41 24.47 -20.10
N GLN A 697 1.35 23.54 -21.05
CA GLN A 697 1.87 23.68 -22.41
C GLN A 697 0.87 24.32 -23.39
N ASN A 698 -0.33 24.71 -22.92
CA ASN A 698 -1.44 25.22 -23.73
C ASN A 698 -1.89 24.24 -24.84
N LEU A 699 -1.79 22.93 -24.58
CA LEU A 699 -2.25 21.88 -25.51
C LEU A 699 -3.68 21.41 -25.23
N VAL A 700 -4.15 21.62 -24.00
CA VAL A 700 -5.51 21.30 -23.54
C VAL A 700 -6.01 22.45 -22.69
N ASP A 701 -7.06 23.13 -23.13
CA ASP A 701 -7.67 24.23 -22.38
C ASP A 701 -8.61 23.71 -21.28
N ASP A 702 -9.49 22.77 -21.64
CA ASP A 702 -10.47 22.16 -20.72
C ASP A 702 -10.07 20.74 -20.34
N CYS A 703 -9.32 20.62 -19.23
CA CYS A 703 -8.89 19.33 -18.71
C CYS A 703 -10.05 18.50 -18.16
N GLN A 704 -11.07 19.13 -17.58
CA GLN A 704 -12.17 18.43 -16.91
C GLN A 704 -13.05 17.70 -17.92
N THR A 705 -13.46 18.39 -18.99
CA THR A 705 -14.26 17.78 -20.07
C THR A 705 -13.49 16.64 -20.74
N LEU A 706 -12.18 16.81 -20.98
CA LEU A 706 -11.35 15.72 -21.54
C LEU A 706 -11.27 14.55 -20.56
N PHE A 707 -11.04 14.78 -19.27
CA PHE A 707 -11.00 13.75 -18.23
C PHE A 707 -12.29 12.94 -18.16
N GLU A 708 -13.45 13.61 -18.16
CA GLU A 708 -14.78 12.98 -18.17
C GLU A 708 -15.01 12.14 -19.43
N SER A 709 -14.54 12.60 -20.60
CA SER A 709 -14.65 11.86 -21.85
C SER A 709 -13.86 10.55 -21.88
N LEU A 710 -12.85 10.40 -21.01
CA LEU A 710 -12.00 9.20 -20.94
C LEU A 710 -12.55 8.11 -20.02
N THR A 711 -13.63 8.38 -19.28
CA THR A 711 -14.19 7.50 -18.25
C THR A 711 -14.40 6.06 -18.71
N GLU A 712 -15.07 5.86 -19.85
CA GLU A 712 -15.36 4.50 -20.35
C GLU A 712 -14.10 3.77 -20.82
N ALA A 713 -13.13 4.49 -21.39
CA ALA A 713 -11.86 3.90 -21.80
C ALA A 713 -11.04 3.45 -20.59
N VAL A 714 -11.00 4.26 -19.52
CA VAL A 714 -10.37 3.89 -18.25
C VAL A 714 -11.07 2.67 -17.63
N CYS A 715 -12.41 2.64 -17.62
CA CYS A 715 -13.15 1.49 -17.11
C CYS A 715 -12.81 0.21 -17.90
N ALA A 716 -12.67 0.30 -19.22
CA ALA A 716 -12.28 -0.84 -20.05
C ALA A 716 -10.85 -1.33 -19.75
N ASP A 717 -9.89 -0.41 -19.61
CA ASP A 717 -8.49 -0.74 -19.30
C ASP A 717 -8.38 -1.43 -17.92
N VAL A 718 -9.07 -0.90 -16.91
CA VAL A 718 -9.10 -1.47 -15.54
C VAL A 718 -9.75 -2.86 -15.52
N LEU A 719 -10.89 -3.04 -16.18
CA LEU A 719 -11.56 -4.34 -16.22
C LEU A 719 -10.75 -5.39 -16.99
N GLN A 720 -10.01 -4.96 -18.00
CA GLN A 720 -9.10 -5.84 -18.73
C GLN A 720 -7.98 -6.36 -17.81
N ASP A 721 -7.43 -5.54 -16.93
CA ASP A 721 -6.44 -6.01 -15.95
C ASP A 721 -7.05 -7.04 -14.97
N ASN A 722 -8.28 -6.84 -14.47
CA ASN A 722 -8.99 -7.86 -13.67
C ASN A 722 -9.13 -9.19 -14.42
N ILE A 723 -9.50 -9.14 -15.70
CA ILE A 723 -9.65 -10.33 -16.55
C ILE A 723 -8.32 -11.07 -16.69
N GLU A 724 -7.23 -10.35 -16.91
CA GLU A 724 -5.88 -10.90 -17.11
C GLU A 724 -5.28 -11.47 -15.83
N GLN A 725 -5.45 -10.79 -14.69
CA GLN A 725 -4.99 -11.31 -13.40
C GLN A 725 -5.75 -12.58 -13.01
N SER A 726 -7.06 -12.59 -13.19
CA SER A 726 -7.87 -13.78 -12.92
C SER A 726 -7.50 -14.96 -13.84
N LEU A 727 -7.10 -14.66 -15.10
CA LEU A 727 -6.53 -15.63 -16.03
C LEU A 727 -5.19 -16.18 -15.54
N CYS A 728 -4.30 -15.30 -15.09
CA CYS A 728 -2.99 -15.66 -14.56
C CYS A 728 -3.12 -16.72 -13.48
N LEU A 729 -4.04 -16.54 -12.52
CA LEU A 729 -4.29 -17.53 -11.46
C LEU A 729 -4.76 -18.89 -12.00
N SER A 730 -5.59 -18.89 -13.06
CA SER A 730 -6.02 -20.16 -13.69
C SER A 730 -4.85 -20.86 -14.38
N LEU A 731 -3.99 -20.11 -15.07
CA LEU A 731 -2.80 -20.65 -15.73
C LEU A 731 -1.76 -21.14 -14.71
N ASP A 732 -1.52 -20.37 -13.65
CA ASP A 732 -0.59 -20.73 -12.57
C ASP A 732 -1.08 -21.93 -11.77
N GLN A 733 -2.39 -22.12 -11.62
CA GLN A 733 -2.92 -23.34 -11.02
C GLN A 733 -2.53 -24.59 -11.84
N ILE A 734 -2.62 -24.51 -13.17
CA ILE A 734 -2.20 -25.60 -14.07
C ILE A 734 -0.67 -25.79 -14.02
N ARG A 735 0.11 -24.70 -14.06
CA ARG A 735 1.59 -24.76 -13.97
C ARG A 735 2.05 -25.34 -12.64
N CYS A 736 1.45 -24.91 -11.53
CA CYS A 736 1.78 -25.39 -10.20
C CYS A 736 1.43 -26.87 -10.02
N GLN A 737 0.35 -27.35 -10.63
CA GLN A 737 0.04 -28.79 -10.65
C GLN A 737 1.11 -29.60 -11.42
N ALA A 738 1.69 -29.01 -12.48
CA ALA A 738 2.74 -29.66 -13.26
C ALA A 738 4.12 -29.64 -12.56
N ASP A 739 4.49 -28.53 -11.92
CA ASP A 739 5.73 -28.41 -11.14
C ASP A 739 5.55 -27.56 -9.86
N PRO A 740 5.07 -28.16 -8.76
CA PRO A 740 4.89 -27.44 -7.50
C PRO A 740 6.20 -26.95 -6.89
N ALA A 741 7.30 -27.68 -7.11
CA ALA A 741 8.60 -27.36 -6.53
C ALA A 741 9.12 -26.01 -7.04
N LEU A 742 8.87 -25.69 -8.32
CA LEU A 742 9.20 -24.40 -8.92
C LEU A 742 8.53 -23.24 -8.17
N PHE A 743 7.24 -23.37 -7.85
CA PHE A 743 6.48 -22.33 -7.15
C PHE A 743 6.95 -22.16 -5.70
N MET A 744 7.32 -23.26 -5.03
CA MET A 744 7.92 -23.19 -3.69
C MET A 744 9.28 -22.51 -3.71
N GLN A 745 10.12 -22.77 -4.72
CA GLN A 745 11.41 -22.09 -4.90
C GLN A 745 11.20 -20.57 -5.11
N VAL A 746 10.21 -20.18 -5.91
CA VAL A 746 9.85 -18.77 -6.09
C VAL A 746 9.39 -18.14 -4.76
N ALA A 747 8.58 -18.85 -3.97
CA ALA A 747 8.14 -18.38 -2.66
C ALA A 747 9.33 -18.15 -1.70
N GLU A 748 10.26 -19.11 -1.60
CA GLU A 748 11.49 -19.00 -0.80
C GLU A 748 12.34 -17.80 -1.25
N ARG A 749 12.48 -17.60 -2.55
CA ARG A 749 13.20 -16.45 -3.12
C ARG A 749 12.56 -15.12 -2.74
N LEU A 750 11.23 -15.03 -2.81
CA LEU A 750 10.47 -13.81 -2.49
C LEU A 750 10.50 -13.51 -0.99
N GLU A 751 10.44 -14.55 -0.15
CA GLU A 751 10.58 -14.44 1.30
C GLU A 751 11.97 -13.94 1.69
N ALA A 752 13.03 -14.53 1.12
CA ALA A 752 14.41 -14.07 1.33
C ALA A 752 14.63 -12.62 0.88
N ALA A 753 13.89 -12.17 -0.14
CA ALA A 753 13.91 -10.81 -0.63
C ALA A 753 12.99 -9.83 0.14
N GLY A 754 12.19 -10.32 1.10
CA GLY A 754 11.27 -9.51 1.93
C GLY A 754 9.95 -9.13 1.25
N PHE A 755 9.54 -9.83 0.20
CA PHE A 755 8.28 -9.59 -0.52
C PHE A 755 7.16 -10.58 -0.16
N LEU A 756 7.48 -11.60 0.64
CA LEU A 756 6.55 -12.60 1.14
C LEU A 756 6.83 -12.84 2.62
N ASP A 757 5.79 -12.79 3.46
CA ASP A 757 5.86 -13.21 4.87
C ASP A 757 4.87 -14.36 5.06
N ARG A 758 5.39 -15.58 5.26
CA ARG A 758 4.55 -16.79 5.39
C ARG A 758 3.59 -16.72 6.58
N SER A 759 3.99 -16.04 7.65
CA SER A 759 3.18 -15.95 8.87
C SER A 759 2.00 -15.01 8.68
N VAL A 760 2.23 -13.85 8.08
CA VAL A 760 1.19 -12.84 7.81
C VAL A 760 0.23 -13.33 6.73
N GLU A 761 0.75 -13.91 5.64
CA GLU A 761 -0.03 -14.31 4.47
C GLU A 761 -0.56 -15.75 4.56
N SER A 762 -0.37 -16.43 5.71
CA SER A 762 -0.76 -17.84 5.91
C SER A 762 -0.25 -18.76 4.78
N PHE A 763 0.96 -18.51 4.26
CA PHE A 763 1.51 -19.22 3.11
C PHE A 763 2.15 -20.56 3.54
N PRO A 764 1.86 -21.69 2.86
CA PRO A 764 2.23 -23.02 3.34
C PRO A 764 3.72 -23.34 3.16
N GLU A 765 4.24 -24.26 3.97
CA GLU A 765 5.56 -24.86 3.74
C GLU A 765 5.51 -25.92 2.63
N ALA A 766 6.65 -26.21 2.01
CA ALA A 766 6.73 -27.20 0.93
C ALA A 766 6.22 -28.59 1.37
N LYS A 767 6.52 -28.99 2.62
CA LYS A 767 6.03 -30.25 3.22
C LYS A 767 4.50 -30.29 3.28
N ASP A 768 3.85 -29.16 3.54
CA ASP A 768 2.39 -29.08 3.70
C ASP A 768 1.73 -29.18 2.33
N VAL A 769 2.31 -28.53 1.31
CA VAL A 769 1.85 -28.65 -0.08
C VAL A 769 1.97 -30.08 -0.59
N MET A 770 3.10 -30.75 -0.32
CA MET A 770 3.32 -32.14 -0.75
C MET A 770 2.40 -33.15 -0.04
N ALA A 771 1.89 -32.82 1.15
CA ALA A 771 0.93 -33.65 1.87
C ALA A 771 -0.51 -33.54 1.34
N ARG A 772 -0.82 -32.52 0.52
CA ARG A 772 -2.16 -32.28 -0.01
C ARG A 772 -2.48 -33.22 -1.20
N PRO A 773 -3.75 -33.60 -1.38
CA PRO A 773 -4.23 -34.18 -2.63
C PRO A 773 -3.92 -33.24 -3.81
N GLY A 774 -3.28 -33.76 -4.86
CA GLY A 774 -2.86 -32.98 -6.03
C GLY A 774 -1.55 -32.21 -5.87
N GLN A 775 -0.96 -32.17 -4.66
CA GLN A 775 0.37 -31.62 -4.38
C GLN A 775 0.61 -30.18 -4.90
N ALA A 776 -0.42 -29.32 -4.88
CA ALA A 776 -0.35 -27.98 -5.48
C ALA A 776 -0.83 -26.89 -4.51
N LEU A 777 -0.41 -25.66 -4.82
CA LEU A 777 -0.95 -24.46 -4.20
C LEU A 777 -2.39 -24.21 -4.69
N THR A 778 -3.21 -23.65 -3.81
CA THR A 778 -4.56 -23.19 -4.09
C THR A 778 -4.55 -21.82 -4.77
N ARG A 779 -5.66 -21.41 -5.40
CA ARG A 779 -5.76 -20.08 -6.01
C ARG A 779 -5.49 -18.93 -5.04
N PRO A 780 -5.99 -18.94 -3.78
CA PRO A 780 -5.65 -17.90 -2.81
C PRO A 780 -4.15 -17.80 -2.50
N GLU A 781 -3.43 -18.93 -2.44
CA GLU A 781 -1.98 -18.93 -2.24
C GLU A 781 -1.24 -18.42 -3.49
N LEU A 782 -1.71 -18.80 -4.69
CA LEU A 782 -1.16 -18.29 -5.94
C LEU A 782 -1.41 -16.79 -6.12
N ALA A 783 -2.51 -16.25 -5.61
CA ALA A 783 -2.78 -14.82 -5.60
C ALA A 783 -1.77 -14.03 -4.76
N VAL A 784 -1.42 -14.54 -3.58
CA VAL A 784 -0.35 -13.98 -2.74
C VAL A 784 0.99 -14.02 -3.48
N LEU A 785 1.33 -15.17 -4.09
CA LEU A 785 2.59 -15.33 -4.82
C LEU A 785 2.68 -14.41 -6.05
N MET A 786 1.58 -14.24 -6.79
CA MET A 786 1.46 -13.35 -7.94
C MET A 786 1.70 -11.89 -7.53
N ALA A 787 1.06 -11.44 -6.45
CA ALA A 787 1.25 -10.10 -5.91
C ALA A 787 2.72 -9.86 -5.50
N ALA A 788 3.31 -10.80 -4.76
CA ALA A 788 4.71 -10.74 -4.35
C ALA A 788 5.68 -10.72 -5.55
N ALA A 789 5.41 -11.52 -6.59
CA ALA A 789 6.22 -11.56 -7.80
C ALA A 789 6.18 -10.24 -8.58
N LYS A 790 5.00 -9.61 -8.70
CA LYS A 790 4.84 -8.28 -9.32
C LYS A 790 5.62 -7.21 -8.57
N MET A 791 5.44 -7.13 -7.24
CA MET A 791 6.16 -6.18 -6.39
C MET A 791 7.68 -6.34 -6.51
N PHE A 792 8.16 -7.59 -6.54
CA PHE A 792 9.57 -7.89 -6.74
C PHE A 792 10.08 -7.36 -8.08
N LEU A 793 9.41 -7.68 -9.19
CA LEU A 793 9.81 -7.22 -10.54
C LEU A 793 9.81 -5.71 -10.67
N VAL A 794 8.76 -5.04 -10.17
CA VAL A 794 8.69 -3.57 -10.13
C VAL A 794 9.91 -3.02 -9.40
N ARG A 795 10.27 -3.58 -8.24
CA ARG A 795 11.44 -3.12 -7.49
C ARG A 795 12.75 -3.35 -8.25
N GLN A 796 12.91 -4.47 -8.95
CA GLN A 796 14.12 -4.72 -9.74
C GLN A 796 14.24 -3.77 -10.93
N LEU A 797 13.14 -3.48 -11.62
CA LEU A 797 13.10 -2.51 -12.72
C LEU A 797 13.41 -1.09 -12.24
N GLN A 798 12.82 -0.67 -11.11
CA GLN A 798 13.05 0.66 -10.54
C GLN A 798 14.48 0.88 -10.04
N LYS A 799 15.21 -0.17 -9.63
CA LYS A 799 16.63 -0.06 -9.23
C LYS A 799 17.55 0.40 -10.36
N ARG A 800 17.15 0.21 -11.63
CA ARG A 800 17.87 0.70 -12.82
C ARG A 800 17.01 1.67 -13.59
N ARG A 801 16.59 2.74 -12.91
CA ARG A 801 15.70 3.78 -13.47
C ARG A 801 16.21 4.29 -14.82
N GLU A 802 17.51 4.49 -14.96
CA GLU A 802 18.13 4.99 -16.19
C GLU A 802 17.97 4.03 -17.39
N HIS A 803 17.79 2.72 -17.16
CA HIS A 803 17.52 1.77 -18.24
C HIS A 803 16.09 1.92 -18.79
N LEU A 804 15.14 2.36 -17.96
CA LEU A 804 13.73 2.50 -18.35
C LEU A 804 13.49 3.64 -19.34
N ASP A 805 14.47 4.51 -19.57
CA ASP A 805 14.40 5.58 -20.58
C ASP A 805 14.64 5.07 -22.01
N ALA A 806 15.15 3.85 -22.17
CA ALA A 806 15.39 3.24 -23.47
C ALA A 806 14.11 3.19 -24.33
N VAL A 807 14.27 3.44 -25.64
CA VAL A 807 13.17 3.49 -26.62
C VAL A 807 12.30 2.23 -26.58
N ARG A 808 12.91 1.06 -26.34
CA ARG A 808 12.21 -0.23 -26.24
C ARG A 808 11.10 -0.28 -25.20
N TYR A 809 11.17 0.53 -24.14
CA TYR A 809 10.16 0.54 -23.07
C TYR A 809 9.04 1.56 -23.28
N GLN A 810 9.16 2.46 -24.25
CA GLN A 810 8.16 3.51 -24.51
C GLN A 810 6.75 2.97 -24.84
N PRO A 811 6.59 1.84 -25.57
CA PRO A 811 5.25 1.27 -25.81
C PRO A 811 4.51 0.89 -24.52
N TYR A 812 5.22 0.48 -23.48
CA TYR A 812 4.59 0.10 -22.19
C TYR A 812 4.16 1.32 -21.38
N LEU A 813 4.86 2.46 -21.51
CA LEU A 813 4.37 3.73 -20.98
C LEU A 813 3.09 4.15 -21.70
N ALA A 814 3.08 4.05 -23.03
CA ALA A 814 1.91 4.40 -23.82
C ALA A 814 0.71 3.54 -23.41
N ALA A 815 0.89 2.21 -23.32
CA ALA A 815 -0.17 1.25 -23.01
C ALA A 815 -0.95 1.55 -21.71
N TYR A 816 -0.34 2.21 -20.73
CA TYR A 816 -1.01 2.65 -19.51
C TYR A 816 -2.12 3.69 -19.76
N PHE A 817 -1.92 4.60 -20.71
CA PHE A 817 -2.88 5.67 -20.95
C PHE A 817 -3.98 5.22 -21.92
N PRO A 818 -5.23 5.70 -21.77
CA PRO A 818 -6.33 5.38 -22.67
C PRO A 818 -6.02 5.70 -24.13
N ALA A 819 -6.52 4.87 -25.06
CA ALA A 819 -6.26 4.99 -26.50
C ALA A 819 -6.45 6.42 -27.07
N PRO A 820 -7.52 7.17 -26.73
CA PRO A 820 -7.70 8.53 -27.23
C PRO A 820 -6.58 9.50 -26.84
N LEU A 821 -5.95 9.32 -25.67
CA LEU A 821 -4.80 10.13 -25.26
C LEU A 821 -3.51 9.68 -25.94
N ARG A 822 -3.32 8.36 -26.11
CA ARG A 822 -2.14 7.82 -26.82
C ARG A 822 -2.04 8.37 -28.24
N GLU A 823 -3.17 8.37 -28.95
CA GLU A 823 -3.24 8.83 -30.34
C GLU A 823 -3.02 10.34 -30.49
N ARG A 824 -3.54 11.15 -29.56
CA ARG A 824 -3.48 12.61 -29.64
C ARG A 824 -2.21 13.22 -29.02
N PHE A 825 -1.73 12.63 -27.92
CA PHE A 825 -0.68 13.21 -27.07
C PHE A 825 0.48 12.25 -26.81
N GLY A 826 0.64 11.19 -27.61
CA GLY A 826 1.69 10.17 -27.44
C GLY A 826 3.10 10.73 -27.28
N ALA A 827 3.44 11.82 -27.96
CA ALA A 827 4.74 12.48 -27.87
C ALA A 827 5.04 13.12 -26.50
N HIS A 828 4.00 13.44 -25.71
CA HIS A 828 4.13 14.10 -24.41
C HIS A 828 4.18 13.12 -23.23
N LEU A 829 3.85 11.84 -23.44
CA LEU A 829 3.78 10.84 -22.37
C LEU A 829 5.13 10.65 -21.67
N ALA A 830 6.24 10.72 -22.43
CA ALA A 830 7.59 10.55 -21.89
C ALA A 830 7.98 11.62 -20.86
N ALA A 831 7.32 12.79 -20.86
CA ALA A 831 7.54 13.86 -19.89
C ALA A 831 6.75 13.66 -18.57
N HIS A 832 5.97 12.57 -18.45
CA HIS A 832 5.22 12.27 -17.24
C HIS A 832 6.18 12.06 -16.04
N PRO A 833 6.00 12.73 -14.90
CA PRO A 833 6.92 12.63 -13.76
C PRO A 833 7.11 11.21 -13.20
N LEU A 834 6.11 10.35 -13.37
CA LEU A 834 6.13 8.94 -12.98
C LEU A 834 6.38 7.98 -14.17
N ALA A 835 6.92 8.44 -15.29
CA ALA A 835 7.08 7.61 -16.49
C ALA A 835 7.89 6.33 -16.22
N ALA A 836 8.92 6.38 -15.38
CA ALA A 836 9.72 5.19 -15.04
C ALA A 836 8.92 4.22 -14.16
N GLU A 837 8.20 4.73 -13.16
CA GLU A 837 7.36 3.94 -12.27
C GLU A 837 6.20 3.27 -13.03
N ILE A 838 5.53 4.00 -13.94
CA ILE A 838 4.49 3.46 -14.85
C ILE A 838 5.07 2.31 -15.69
N LYS A 839 6.19 2.53 -16.37
CA LYS A 839 6.83 1.48 -17.21
C LYS A 839 7.13 0.23 -16.38
N ALA A 840 7.72 0.40 -15.20
CA ALA A 840 8.06 -0.73 -14.33
C ALA A 840 6.83 -1.55 -13.94
N THR A 841 5.74 -0.88 -13.53
CA THR A 841 4.48 -1.54 -13.16
C THR A 841 3.80 -2.22 -14.35
N VAL A 842 3.68 -1.55 -15.50
CA VAL A 842 3.06 -2.13 -16.70
C VAL A 842 3.84 -3.35 -17.20
N ILE A 843 5.17 -3.27 -17.23
CA ILE A 843 6.02 -4.40 -17.64
C ILE A 843 5.87 -5.57 -16.67
N ALA A 844 5.94 -5.32 -15.36
CA ALA A 844 5.80 -6.37 -14.35
C ALA A 844 4.41 -7.02 -14.40
N ASN A 845 3.34 -6.22 -14.49
CA ASN A 845 1.97 -6.73 -14.63
C ASN A 845 1.83 -7.57 -15.89
N ARG A 846 2.29 -7.07 -17.05
CA ARG A 846 2.20 -7.78 -18.32
C ARG A 846 2.92 -9.13 -18.27
N ILE A 847 4.16 -9.16 -17.79
CA ILE A 847 4.95 -10.39 -17.73
C ILE A 847 4.32 -11.39 -16.77
N VAL A 848 3.95 -10.95 -15.55
CA VAL A 848 3.38 -11.88 -14.56
C VAL A 848 2.00 -12.36 -15.00
N ASN A 849 1.12 -11.49 -15.51
CA ASN A 849 -0.21 -11.87 -15.99
C ASN A 849 -0.14 -12.95 -17.09
N GLN A 850 0.93 -12.95 -17.89
CA GLN A 850 1.13 -13.88 -19.01
C GLN A 850 1.95 -15.11 -18.57
N ALA A 851 3.23 -14.91 -18.24
CA ALA A 851 4.20 -15.97 -17.93
C ALA A 851 4.01 -16.60 -16.54
N GLY A 852 3.30 -15.92 -15.64
CA GLY A 852 3.04 -16.39 -14.28
C GLY A 852 4.16 -16.12 -13.29
N SER A 853 3.91 -16.45 -12.03
CA SER A 853 4.87 -16.25 -10.93
C SER A 853 6.16 -17.06 -11.11
N GLY A 854 6.06 -18.19 -11.82
CA GLY A 854 7.18 -19.05 -12.20
C GLY A 854 8.23 -18.37 -13.09
N PHE A 855 7.92 -17.23 -13.71
CA PHE A 855 8.89 -16.45 -14.50
C PHE A 855 10.15 -16.09 -13.71
N LEU A 856 10.03 -15.88 -12.38
CA LEU A 856 11.17 -15.54 -11.52
C LEU A 856 12.18 -16.68 -11.36
N ALA A 857 11.82 -17.91 -11.71
CA ALA A 857 12.73 -19.04 -11.67
C ALA A 857 13.63 -19.13 -12.92
N LEU A 858 13.37 -18.31 -13.95
CA LEU A 858 14.21 -18.23 -15.16
C LEU A 858 15.54 -17.49 -14.93
N ASP A 859 15.65 -16.74 -13.84
CA ASP A 859 16.87 -16.03 -13.47
C ASP A 859 17.85 -16.98 -12.76
N ASP A 860 18.96 -17.27 -13.42
CA ASP A 860 20.05 -18.12 -12.95
C ASP A 860 21.16 -17.35 -12.22
N GLY A 861 21.02 -16.01 -12.08
CA GLY A 861 22.02 -15.15 -11.45
C GLY A 861 23.20 -14.78 -12.34
N GLU A 862 23.23 -15.23 -13.60
CA GLU A 862 24.28 -14.94 -14.58
C GLU A 862 23.74 -14.00 -15.70
N ASN A 863 24.63 -13.52 -16.59
CA ASN A 863 24.28 -12.80 -17.83
C ASN A 863 23.16 -11.73 -17.76
N GLY A 864 23.20 -10.85 -16.74
CA GLY A 864 22.25 -9.73 -16.59
C GLY A 864 21.09 -9.99 -15.64
N GLY A 865 21.00 -11.20 -15.08
CA GLY A 865 20.00 -11.62 -14.09
C GLY A 865 18.56 -11.46 -14.59
N ILE A 866 17.61 -11.29 -13.66
CA ILE A 866 16.18 -11.17 -14.00
C ILE A 866 15.86 -10.08 -15.03
N LEU A 867 16.63 -8.98 -15.07
CA LEU A 867 16.38 -7.91 -16.05
C LEU A 867 16.75 -8.33 -17.47
N GLY A 868 17.78 -9.15 -17.65
CA GLY A 868 18.12 -9.75 -18.94
C GLY A 868 17.00 -10.67 -19.44
N VAL A 869 16.39 -11.44 -18.54
CA VAL A 869 15.24 -12.29 -18.85
C VAL A 869 14.00 -11.46 -19.24
N VAL A 870 13.72 -10.36 -18.52
CA VAL A 870 12.65 -9.41 -18.87
C VAL A 870 12.86 -8.88 -20.29
N ASP A 871 14.05 -8.39 -20.59
CA ASP A 871 14.40 -7.83 -21.90
C ASP A 871 14.21 -8.87 -23.02
N ALA A 872 14.68 -10.10 -22.81
CA ALA A 872 14.49 -11.20 -23.76
C ALA A 872 13.00 -11.53 -23.96
N TYR A 873 12.22 -11.61 -22.87
CA TYR A 873 10.79 -11.94 -22.94
C TYR A 873 10.03 -10.92 -23.78
N LEU A 874 10.24 -9.62 -23.52
CA LEU A 874 9.56 -8.55 -24.26
C LEU A 874 9.94 -8.55 -25.75
N ALA A 875 11.22 -8.78 -26.07
CA ALA A 875 11.68 -8.86 -27.45
C ALA A 875 11.07 -10.05 -28.21
N PHE A 876 11.03 -11.24 -27.59
CA PHE A 876 10.48 -12.44 -28.22
C PHE A 876 8.95 -12.42 -28.32
N ASP A 877 8.24 -11.85 -27.33
CA ASP A 877 6.78 -11.65 -27.42
C ASP A 877 6.43 -10.75 -28.61
N GLN A 878 7.20 -9.67 -28.82
CA GLN A 878 7.05 -8.80 -30.00
C GLN A 878 7.45 -9.47 -31.33
N ALA A 879 8.48 -10.33 -31.33
CA ALA A 879 8.90 -11.06 -32.52
C ALA A 879 7.84 -12.09 -32.97
N LEU A 880 7.18 -12.74 -32.01
CA LEU A 880 6.10 -13.71 -32.23
C LEU A 880 4.72 -13.09 -32.45
N ALA A 881 4.58 -11.77 -32.27
CA ALA A 881 3.28 -11.09 -32.21
C ALA A 881 2.35 -11.74 -31.16
N GLY A 882 2.90 -12.09 -29.99
CA GLY A 882 2.21 -12.83 -28.93
C GLY A 882 0.95 -12.12 -28.44
N GLU A 883 0.97 -10.80 -28.32
CA GLU A 883 -0.21 -9.99 -27.96
C GLU A 883 -1.38 -10.18 -28.93
N ALA A 884 -1.12 -10.13 -30.23
CA ALA A 884 -2.15 -10.33 -31.25
C ALA A 884 -2.73 -11.76 -31.20
N LEU A 885 -1.88 -12.76 -30.91
CA LEU A 885 -2.31 -14.14 -30.75
C LEU A 885 -3.18 -14.33 -29.51
N ARG A 886 -2.82 -13.71 -28.37
CA ARG A 886 -3.65 -13.72 -27.14
C ARG A 886 -5.01 -13.08 -27.38
N ALA A 887 -5.04 -11.92 -28.03
CA ALA A 887 -6.28 -11.22 -28.35
C ALA A 887 -7.21 -12.09 -29.22
N ARG A 888 -6.66 -12.79 -30.21
CA ARG A 888 -7.44 -13.73 -31.06
C ARG A 888 -7.93 -14.95 -30.28
N LEU A 889 -7.13 -15.50 -29.38
CA LEU A 889 -7.56 -16.59 -28.48
C LEU A 889 -8.69 -16.15 -27.53
N ALA A 890 -8.62 -14.91 -27.03
CA ALA A 890 -9.65 -14.33 -26.19
C ALA A 890 -10.95 -14.06 -26.97
N ALA A 891 -10.85 -13.61 -28.22
CA ALA A 891 -11.98 -13.35 -29.11
C ALA A 891 -12.57 -14.62 -29.76
N ALA A 892 -11.88 -15.76 -29.70
CA ALA A 892 -12.41 -17.04 -30.19
C ALA A 892 -13.72 -17.36 -29.44
N GLY A 893 -14.79 -17.66 -30.20
CA GLY A 893 -16.19 -17.72 -29.70
C GLY A 893 -16.42 -18.65 -28.49
N PRO A 894 -17.54 -18.48 -27.75
CA PRO A 894 -17.80 -19.17 -26.48
C PRO A 894 -17.76 -20.70 -26.57
N GLU A 895 -17.96 -21.27 -27.76
CA GLU A 895 -17.89 -22.70 -28.05
C GLU A 895 -16.51 -23.33 -27.80
N LEU A 896 -15.43 -22.53 -27.82
CA LEU A 896 -14.10 -23.01 -27.50
C LEU A 896 -13.96 -23.24 -25.99
N ALA A 897 -13.77 -24.50 -25.58
CA ALA A 897 -13.61 -24.89 -24.18
C ALA A 897 -12.50 -24.08 -23.48
N ALA A 898 -12.72 -23.71 -22.22
CA ALA A 898 -11.78 -22.92 -21.43
C ALA A 898 -10.42 -23.63 -21.29
N GLU A 899 -10.44 -24.94 -21.11
CA GLU A 899 -9.27 -25.80 -20.98
C GLU A 899 -8.39 -25.73 -22.23
N LEU A 900 -9.00 -25.76 -23.42
CA LEU A 900 -8.26 -25.70 -24.68
C LEU A 900 -7.61 -24.32 -24.87
N ARG A 901 -8.33 -23.23 -24.53
CA ARG A 901 -7.76 -21.88 -24.53
C ARG A 901 -6.54 -21.80 -23.61
N TYR A 902 -6.64 -22.35 -22.40
CA TYR A 902 -5.54 -22.33 -21.43
C TYR A 902 -4.34 -23.13 -21.91
N GLN A 903 -4.56 -24.29 -22.54
CA GLN A 903 -3.48 -25.08 -23.16
C GLN A 903 -2.74 -24.29 -24.24
N CYS A 904 -3.46 -23.57 -25.12
CA CYS A 904 -2.85 -22.76 -26.17
C CYS A 904 -2.02 -21.61 -25.60
N LEU A 905 -2.53 -20.92 -24.57
CA LEU A 905 -1.82 -19.85 -23.87
C LEU A 905 -0.55 -20.38 -23.17
N LEU A 906 -0.66 -21.53 -22.48
CA LEU A 906 0.49 -22.16 -21.82
C LEU A 906 1.59 -22.56 -22.81
N GLN A 907 1.23 -23.03 -24.00
CA GLN A 907 2.21 -23.36 -25.04
C GLN A 907 2.96 -22.13 -25.54
N LEU A 908 2.26 -21.01 -25.73
CA LEU A 908 2.89 -19.74 -26.08
C LEU A 908 3.88 -19.30 -24.99
N GLU A 909 3.50 -19.38 -23.71
CA GLU A 909 4.41 -19.02 -22.62
C GLU A 909 5.58 -19.97 -22.46
N GLN A 910 5.39 -21.27 -22.72
CA GLN A 910 6.48 -22.25 -22.71
C GLN A 910 7.47 -21.98 -23.85
N ALA A 911 6.98 -21.62 -25.04
CA ALA A 911 7.84 -21.24 -26.15
C ALA A 911 8.64 -19.96 -25.83
N LEU A 912 7.99 -18.94 -25.26
CA LEU A 912 8.65 -17.71 -24.82
C LEU A 912 9.69 -17.95 -23.72
N SER A 913 9.36 -18.77 -22.72
CA SER A 913 10.30 -19.14 -21.65
C SER A 913 11.53 -19.87 -22.21
N GLY A 914 11.32 -20.79 -23.16
CA GLY A 914 12.41 -21.46 -23.87
C GLY A 914 13.30 -20.49 -24.65
N LEU A 915 12.69 -19.49 -25.30
CA LEU A 915 13.42 -18.43 -26.02
C LEU A 915 14.26 -17.58 -25.07
N CYS A 916 13.72 -17.23 -23.90
CA CYS A 916 14.44 -16.48 -22.87
C CYS A 916 15.65 -17.26 -22.33
N LEU A 917 15.46 -18.54 -21.97
CA LEU A 917 16.55 -19.40 -21.49
C LEU A 917 17.64 -19.58 -22.55
N TRP A 918 17.25 -19.73 -23.82
CA TRP A 918 18.21 -19.81 -24.92
C TRP A 918 19.00 -18.52 -25.09
N ALA A 919 18.35 -17.35 -24.99
CA ALA A 919 19.03 -16.07 -25.08
C ALA A 919 19.99 -15.82 -23.91
N ALA A 920 19.60 -16.22 -22.68
CA ALA A 920 20.42 -16.12 -21.49
C ALA A 920 21.69 -16.99 -21.57
N ALA A 921 21.62 -18.14 -22.25
CA ALA A 921 22.74 -19.07 -22.40
C ALA A 921 23.75 -18.66 -23.50
N ARG A 922 23.49 -17.63 -24.31
CA ARG A 922 24.38 -17.21 -25.43
C ARG A 922 25.49 -16.26 -24.98
N GLN A 923 26.64 -16.35 -25.65
CA GLN A 923 27.73 -15.39 -25.56
C GLN A 923 28.16 -14.91 -26.97
N PRO A 924 28.07 -13.61 -27.28
CA PRO A 924 27.50 -12.54 -26.45
C PRO A 924 25.99 -12.71 -26.23
N ALA A 925 25.48 -12.11 -25.14
CA ALA A 925 24.04 -12.12 -24.83
C ALA A 925 23.24 -11.44 -25.93
N VAL A 926 22.01 -11.92 -26.16
CA VAL A 926 21.09 -11.35 -27.15
C VAL A 926 20.62 -9.97 -26.69
N ALA A 927 20.85 -8.94 -27.49
CA ALA A 927 20.37 -7.60 -27.19
C ALA A 927 18.85 -7.51 -27.40
N ALA A 928 18.12 -6.86 -26.50
CA ALA A 928 16.68 -6.62 -26.66
C ALA A 928 16.43 -5.29 -27.39
N ASP A 929 16.86 -5.19 -28.64
CA ASP A 929 16.67 -4.01 -29.49
C ASP A 929 15.80 -4.30 -30.72
N ALA A 930 15.43 -3.24 -31.44
CA ALA A 930 14.56 -3.32 -32.60
C ALA A 930 15.18 -4.16 -33.74
N ASP A 931 16.51 -4.12 -33.88
CA ASP A 931 17.23 -4.89 -34.89
C ASP A 931 17.15 -6.38 -34.58
N THR A 932 17.29 -6.75 -33.31
CA THR A 932 17.16 -8.13 -32.84
C THR A 932 15.73 -8.63 -33.01
N VAL A 933 14.72 -7.83 -32.65
CA VAL A 933 13.30 -8.18 -32.90
C VAL A 933 13.05 -8.40 -34.40
N SER A 934 13.60 -7.53 -35.26
CA SER A 934 13.49 -7.66 -36.72
C SER A 934 14.17 -8.92 -37.26
N LEU A 935 15.39 -9.21 -36.78
CA LEU A 935 16.14 -10.42 -37.10
C LEU A 935 15.34 -11.69 -36.75
N PHE A 936 14.89 -11.82 -35.50
CA PHE A 936 14.14 -13.00 -35.08
C PHE A 936 12.79 -13.11 -35.78
N ARG A 937 12.11 -12.00 -36.07
CA ARG A 937 10.89 -12.01 -36.89
C ARG A 937 11.16 -12.56 -38.30
N GLY A 938 12.28 -12.17 -38.91
CA GLY A 938 12.73 -12.71 -40.19
C GLY A 938 12.99 -14.22 -40.15
N LEU A 939 13.76 -14.67 -39.14
CA LEU A 939 14.06 -16.09 -38.93
C LEU A 939 12.80 -16.92 -38.66
N LEU A 940 11.85 -16.40 -37.87
CA LEU A 940 10.57 -17.06 -37.61
C LEU A 940 9.72 -17.18 -38.88
N ALA A 941 9.72 -16.17 -39.74
CA ALA A 941 9.01 -16.21 -41.03
C ALA A 941 9.64 -17.20 -42.02
N GLU A 942 10.97 -17.32 -42.03
CA GLU A 942 11.67 -18.37 -42.79
C GLU A 942 11.38 -19.76 -42.26
N TYR A 943 11.44 -19.94 -40.94
CA TYR A 943 11.14 -21.21 -40.29
C TYR A 943 9.69 -21.64 -40.52
N ARG A 944 8.74 -20.71 -40.47
CA ARG A 944 7.33 -20.98 -40.81
C ARG A 944 7.19 -21.47 -42.25
N ARG A 945 7.84 -20.81 -43.22
CA ARG A 945 7.85 -21.23 -44.63
C ARG A 945 8.43 -22.63 -44.81
N TYR A 946 9.50 -22.94 -44.07
CA TYR A 946 10.10 -24.26 -44.05
C TYR A 946 9.13 -25.33 -43.50
N GLN A 947 8.42 -25.07 -42.40
CA GLN A 947 7.49 -26.05 -41.82
C GLN A 947 6.31 -26.39 -42.72
N ILE A 948 5.81 -25.43 -43.49
CA ILE A 948 4.68 -25.63 -44.41
C ILE A 948 5.10 -26.14 -45.79
N ALA A 949 6.40 -26.30 -46.05
CA ALA A 949 6.90 -26.70 -47.37
C ALA A 949 6.42 -28.11 -47.78
N ASP A 950 6.17 -29.00 -46.81
CA ASP A 950 5.70 -30.38 -47.03
C ASP A 950 4.20 -30.57 -46.74
N GLY A 951 3.43 -29.49 -46.50
CA GLY A 951 1.98 -29.54 -46.23
C GLY A 951 1.54 -28.68 -45.03
N GLU A 952 0.45 -29.07 -44.37
CA GLU A 952 -0.02 -28.39 -43.16
C GLU A 952 0.84 -28.74 -41.94
N ILE A 953 0.89 -27.83 -40.96
CA ILE A 953 1.57 -28.07 -39.68
C ILE A 953 0.83 -29.21 -38.96
N PRO A 954 1.45 -30.39 -38.73
CA PRO A 954 0.74 -31.56 -38.19
C PRO A 954 0.02 -31.31 -36.86
N GLN A 955 0.58 -30.44 -36.03
CA GLN A 955 0.04 -30.02 -34.73
C GLN A 955 -1.24 -29.20 -34.86
N ALA A 956 -1.51 -28.57 -36.01
CA ALA A 956 -2.74 -27.82 -36.24
C ALA A 956 -3.99 -28.72 -36.28
N ALA A 957 -3.83 -29.99 -36.69
CA ALA A 957 -4.94 -30.92 -36.90
C ALA A 957 -5.78 -31.16 -35.64
N LYS A 958 -5.15 -31.24 -34.45
CA LYS A 958 -5.88 -31.43 -33.19
C LYS A 958 -6.71 -30.22 -32.77
N TYR A 959 -6.25 -28.99 -33.09
CA TYR A 959 -6.98 -27.76 -32.80
C TYR A 959 -8.16 -27.57 -33.75
N LEU A 960 -7.97 -27.92 -35.03
CA LEU A 960 -9.05 -27.97 -36.02
C LEU A 960 -10.15 -28.95 -35.59
N GLN A 961 -9.79 -30.15 -35.15
CA GLN A 961 -10.74 -31.15 -34.65
C GLN A 961 -11.50 -30.67 -33.41
N ALA A 962 -10.90 -29.77 -32.62
CA ALA A 962 -11.52 -29.20 -31.43
C ALA A 962 -12.32 -27.90 -31.70
N GLY A 963 -12.58 -27.57 -32.97
CA GLY A 963 -13.46 -26.46 -33.36
C GLY A 963 -12.77 -25.10 -33.48
N MET A 964 -11.44 -25.04 -33.45
CA MET A 964 -10.70 -23.79 -33.61
C MET A 964 -10.68 -23.33 -35.09
N PRO A 965 -10.79 -22.02 -35.38
CA PRO A 965 -10.58 -21.48 -36.73
C PRO A 965 -9.24 -21.91 -37.32
N ALA A 966 -9.21 -22.22 -38.61
CA ALA A 966 -8.06 -22.86 -39.26
C ALA A 966 -6.77 -22.01 -39.23
N ASP A 967 -6.92 -20.70 -39.39
CA ASP A 967 -5.84 -19.73 -39.27
C ASP A 967 -5.25 -19.71 -37.85
N LEU A 968 -6.09 -19.74 -36.82
CA LEU A 968 -5.65 -19.75 -35.42
C LEU A 968 -5.02 -21.10 -35.04
N ALA A 969 -5.61 -22.22 -35.51
CA ALA A 969 -5.07 -23.57 -35.30
C ALA A 969 -3.68 -23.73 -35.90
N ALA A 970 -3.44 -23.17 -37.10
CA ALA A 970 -2.13 -23.17 -37.74
C ALA A 970 -1.10 -22.35 -36.94
N GLU A 971 -1.50 -21.20 -36.39
CA GLU A 971 -0.62 -20.39 -35.56
C GLU A 971 -0.23 -21.05 -34.24
N ILE A 972 -1.18 -21.64 -33.53
CA ILE A 972 -0.87 -22.39 -32.30
C ILE A 972 -0.02 -23.62 -32.61
N GLY A 973 -0.33 -24.35 -33.70
CA GLY A 973 0.49 -25.45 -34.16
C GLY A 973 1.93 -25.04 -34.48
N PHE A 974 2.13 -23.84 -35.05
CA PHE A 974 3.46 -23.27 -35.27
C PHE A 974 4.19 -22.99 -33.94
N VAL A 975 3.50 -22.36 -32.99
CA VAL A 975 4.04 -22.03 -31.66
C VAL A 975 4.47 -23.29 -30.90
N GLU A 976 3.67 -24.36 -30.94
CA GLU A 976 3.99 -25.64 -30.31
C GLU A 976 5.29 -26.27 -30.86
N ASN A 977 5.68 -25.94 -32.10
CA ASN A 977 6.92 -26.40 -32.72
C ASN A 977 8.13 -25.48 -32.55
N LEU A 978 7.99 -24.34 -31.86
CA LEU A 978 9.09 -23.40 -31.60
C LEU A 978 10.26 -23.96 -30.77
N PRO A 979 10.10 -24.97 -29.89
CA PRO A 979 11.27 -25.55 -29.22
C PRO A 979 12.33 -26.12 -30.18
N ASN A 980 11.95 -26.50 -31.41
CA ASN A 980 12.89 -26.92 -32.46
C ASN A 980 13.52 -25.73 -33.19
N PHE A 981 12.81 -24.59 -33.29
CA PHE A 981 13.28 -23.37 -33.92
C PHE A 981 14.58 -22.88 -33.28
N LEU A 982 14.63 -22.80 -31.94
CA LEU A 982 15.77 -22.26 -31.20
C LEU A 982 17.12 -22.92 -31.56
N TRP A 983 17.08 -24.24 -31.68
CA TRP A 983 18.27 -25.01 -32.02
C TRP A 983 18.65 -24.87 -33.50
N LEU A 984 17.66 -24.86 -34.40
CA LEU A 984 17.89 -24.69 -35.84
C LEU A 984 18.34 -23.27 -36.21
N ALA A 985 17.76 -22.25 -35.58
CA ALA A 985 18.05 -20.84 -35.82
C ALA A 985 19.51 -20.52 -35.49
N GLY A 986 20.05 -21.05 -34.39
CA GLY A 986 21.47 -20.90 -34.06
C GLY A 986 22.39 -21.50 -35.13
N LEU A 987 22.05 -22.70 -35.65
CA LEU A 987 22.83 -23.33 -36.71
C LEU A 987 22.71 -22.60 -38.07
N VAL A 988 21.53 -22.08 -38.39
CA VAL A 988 21.29 -21.25 -39.58
C VAL A 988 22.14 -19.98 -39.53
N GLU A 989 22.12 -19.28 -38.40
CA GLU A 989 22.88 -18.04 -38.18
C GLU A 989 24.39 -18.29 -38.27
N GLU A 990 24.92 -19.29 -37.57
CA GLU A 990 26.35 -19.62 -37.58
C GLU A 990 26.85 -20.11 -38.95
N SER A 991 25.97 -20.75 -39.75
CA SER A 991 26.33 -21.35 -41.03
C SER A 991 26.11 -20.46 -42.24
N GLY A 992 25.26 -19.43 -42.12
CA GLY A 992 24.77 -18.64 -43.25
C GLY A 992 23.95 -19.44 -44.28
N ARG A 993 23.40 -20.61 -43.91
CA ARG A 993 22.58 -21.48 -44.78
C ARG A 993 21.11 -21.43 -44.38
N ASP A 994 20.21 -21.77 -45.30
CA ASP A 994 18.77 -21.86 -45.02
C ASP A 994 18.40 -23.06 -44.11
N PHE A 995 17.23 -22.98 -43.48
CA PHE A 995 16.68 -24.03 -42.61
C PHE A 995 16.63 -25.40 -43.29
N ALA A 996 16.27 -25.45 -44.59
CA ALA A 996 16.15 -26.71 -45.34
C ALA A 996 17.52 -27.40 -45.55
N SER A 997 18.59 -26.64 -45.69
CA SER A 997 19.95 -27.17 -45.83
C SER A 997 20.49 -27.66 -44.49
N VAL A 998 20.30 -26.90 -43.42
CA VAL A 998 20.69 -27.30 -42.06
C VAL A 998 19.95 -28.56 -41.62
N GLU A 999 18.64 -28.63 -41.85
CA GLU A 999 17.84 -29.83 -41.54
C GLU A 999 18.33 -31.06 -42.32
N ARG A 1000 18.65 -30.95 -43.62
CA ARG A 1000 19.16 -32.08 -44.40
C ARG A 1000 20.46 -32.64 -43.81
N LEU A 1001 21.36 -31.76 -43.36
CA LEU A 1001 22.59 -32.17 -42.69
C LEU A 1001 22.28 -32.82 -41.34
N LEU A 1002 21.34 -32.27 -40.57
CA LEU A 1002 20.89 -32.87 -39.31
C LEU A 1002 20.26 -34.23 -39.50
N GLN A 1003 19.44 -34.44 -40.52
CA GLN A 1003 18.89 -35.75 -40.87
C GLN A 1003 20.00 -36.74 -41.22
N SER A 1004 21.04 -36.30 -41.94
CA SER A 1004 22.20 -37.14 -42.24
C SER A 1004 23.01 -37.50 -40.99
N VAL A 1005 23.19 -36.56 -40.07
CA VAL A 1005 23.81 -36.79 -38.75
C VAL A 1005 22.96 -37.77 -37.94
N ASP A 1006 21.65 -37.57 -37.92
CA ASP A 1006 20.71 -38.40 -37.16
C ASP A 1006 20.63 -39.83 -37.68
N GLN A 1007 20.62 -40.03 -39.00
CA GLN A 1007 20.71 -41.37 -39.61
C GLN A 1007 21.99 -42.11 -39.22
N THR A 1008 23.07 -41.37 -38.95
CA THR A 1008 24.38 -41.95 -38.64
C THR A 1008 24.56 -42.21 -37.13
N LEU A 1009 24.05 -41.30 -36.30
CA LEU A 1009 24.30 -41.23 -34.85
C LEU A 1009 23.07 -41.56 -33.99
N ALA A 1010 21.87 -41.62 -34.56
CA ALA A 1010 20.60 -41.87 -33.87
C ALA A 1010 20.26 -40.86 -32.73
N ILE A 1011 20.53 -39.58 -32.94
CA ILE A 1011 20.29 -38.49 -31.98
C ILE A 1011 18.81 -38.35 -31.62
N ARG A 1012 17.88 -38.27 -32.60
CA ARG A 1012 16.44 -38.09 -32.36
C ARG A 1012 15.83 -39.30 -31.64
N PRO A 1013 16.11 -40.56 -32.04
CA PRO A 1013 15.68 -41.71 -31.25
C PRO A 1013 16.14 -41.66 -29.80
N LEU A 1014 17.40 -41.25 -29.55
CA LEU A 1014 17.94 -41.11 -28.20
C LEU A 1014 17.24 -40.00 -27.41
N ALA A 1015 17.01 -38.85 -28.02
CA ALA A 1015 16.29 -37.74 -27.39
C ALA A 1015 14.84 -38.12 -27.07
N GLN A 1016 14.16 -38.85 -27.96
CA GLN A 1016 12.80 -39.36 -27.73
C GLN A 1016 12.75 -40.37 -26.58
N GLN A 1017 13.71 -41.29 -26.49
CA GLN A 1017 13.80 -42.23 -25.37
C GLN A 1017 14.10 -41.53 -24.05
N LEU A 1018 14.99 -40.53 -24.06
CA LEU A 1018 15.29 -39.71 -22.89
C LEU A 1018 14.06 -38.93 -22.41
N ALA A 1019 13.24 -38.42 -23.34
CA ALA A 1019 11.99 -37.72 -23.02
C ALA A 1019 10.92 -38.64 -22.38
N GLN A 1020 11.02 -39.96 -22.59
CA GLN A 1020 10.09 -40.94 -21.99
C GLN A 1020 10.48 -41.36 -20.57
N ILE A 1021 11.65 -40.94 -20.06
CA ILE A 1021 12.05 -41.26 -18.68
C ILE A 1021 11.11 -40.53 -17.70
N PRO A 1022 10.50 -41.23 -16.72
CA PRO A 1022 9.66 -40.60 -15.72
C PRO A 1022 10.43 -39.56 -14.90
N GLN A 1023 10.10 -38.28 -15.06
CA GLN A 1023 10.81 -37.18 -14.41
C GLN A 1023 10.19 -36.85 -13.05
N ARG A 1024 10.37 -37.77 -12.09
CA ARG A 1024 9.66 -37.78 -10.80
C ARG A 1024 10.15 -36.73 -9.80
N ASP A 1025 11.36 -36.22 -9.96
CA ASP A 1025 11.94 -35.18 -9.12
C ASP A 1025 12.73 -34.16 -9.94
N TYR A 1026 13.04 -33.02 -9.31
CA TYR A 1026 13.78 -31.91 -9.93
C TYR A 1026 15.15 -32.34 -10.46
N TRP A 1027 15.85 -33.24 -9.77
CA TRP A 1027 17.18 -33.68 -10.18
C TRP A 1027 17.12 -34.49 -11.47
N VAL A 1028 16.19 -35.44 -11.56
CA VAL A 1028 15.94 -36.22 -12.78
C VAL A 1028 15.50 -35.31 -13.93
N ARG A 1029 14.62 -34.32 -13.68
CA ARG A 1029 14.23 -33.31 -14.68
C ARG A 1029 15.45 -32.54 -15.21
N SER A 1030 16.27 -32.01 -14.30
CA SER A 1030 17.46 -31.21 -14.64
C SER A 1030 18.49 -32.01 -15.43
N VAL A 1031 18.75 -33.26 -15.03
CA VAL A 1031 19.68 -34.15 -15.73
C VAL A 1031 19.14 -34.54 -17.11
N CYS A 1032 17.85 -34.85 -17.24
CA CYS A 1032 17.20 -35.09 -18.54
C CYS A 1032 17.35 -33.89 -19.47
N ALA A 1033 17.08 -32.67 -18.97
CA ALA A 1033 17.20 -31.44 -19.74
C ALA A 1033 18.65 -31.19 -20.19
N ALA A 1034 19.62 -31.34 -19.28
CA ALA A 1034 21.05 -31.21 -19.59
C ALA A 1034 21.50 -32.22 -20.67
N LEU A 1035 21.09 -33.48 -20.55
CA LEU A 1035 21.40 -34.52 -21.54
C LEU A 1035 20.73 -34.25 -22.90
N GLN A 1036 19.49 -33.75 -22.94
CA GLN A 1036 18.86 -33.32 -24.19
C GLN A 1036 19.62 -32.16 -24.84
N ALA A 1037 20.04 -31.18 -24.03
CA ALA A 1037 20.85 -30.06 -24.51
C ALA A 1037 22.21 -30.53 -25.05
N ASP A 1038 22.87 -31.48 -24.38
CA ASP A 1038 24.15 -32.03 -24.83
C ASP A 1038 24.01 -32.85 -26.13
N LEU A 1039 22.93 -33.63 -26.29
CA LEU A 1039 22.62 -34.32 -27.55
C LEU A 1039 22.46 -33.32 -28.71
N ARG A 1040 21.72 -32.23 -28.49
CA ARG A 1040 21.53 -31.15 -29.45
C ARG A 1040 22.83 -30.44 -29.78
N ARG A 1041 23.67 -30.16 -28.76
CA ARG A 1041 24.99 -29.53 -28.91
C ARG A 1041 25.94 -30.39 -29.74
N CYS A 1042 25.97 -31.69 -29.47
CA CYS A 1042 26.75 -32.64 -30.25
C CYS A 1042 26.30 -32.66 -31.72
N ALA A 1043 25.00 -32.79 -31.98
CA ALA A 1043 24.48 -32.77 -33.34
C ALA A 1043 24.78 -31.46 -34.08
N GLY A 1044 24.67 -30.32 -33.38
CA GLY A 1044 25.05 -29.01 -33.91
C GLY A 1044 26.53 -28.92 -34.27
N ALA A 1045 27.43 -29.38 -33.40
CA ALA A 1045 28.87 -29.40 -33.67
C ALA A 1045 29.22 -30.25 -34.90
N TRP A 1046 28.55 -31.38 -35.11
CA TRP A 1046 28.73 -32.18 -36.33
C TRP A 1046 28.32 -31.41 -37.59
N VAL A 1047 27.15 -30.79 -37.56
CA VAL A 1047 26.66 -29.99 -38.70
C VAL A 1047 27.58 -28.81 -38.98
N GLN A 1048 28.04 -28.11 -37.95
CA GLN A 1048 28.98 -27.00 -38.09
C GLN A 1048 30.29 -27.47 -38.75
N GLN A 1049 30.86 -28.59 -38.32
CA GLN A 1049 32.06 -29.14 -38.94
C GLN A 1049 31.84 -29.59 -40.39
N MET A 1050 30.69 -30.20 -40.68
CA MET A 1050 30.30 -30.56 -42.04
C MET A 1050 30.22 -29.32 -42.94
N LEU A 1051 29.64 -28.24 -42.44
CA LEU A 1051 29.54 -26.96 -43.15
C LEU A 1051 30.89 -26.29 -43.39
N VAL A 1052 31.76 -26.22 -42.37
CA VAL A 1052 33.13 -25.68 -42.48
C VAL A 1052 33.92 -26.43 -43.56
N HIS A 1053 33.67 -27.73 -43.71
CA HIS A 1053 34.34 -28.58 -44.69
C HIS A 1053 33.56 -28.77 -46.00
N GLY A 1054 32.47 -28.02 -46.21
CA GLY A 1054 31.67 -28.08 -47.44
C GLY A 1054 31.00 -29.42 -47.72
N CYS A 1055 30.84 -30.27 -46.70
CA CYS A 1055 30.25 -31.61 -46.82
C CYS A 1055 28.73 -31.53 -46.93
N SER A 1056 28.16 -32.34 -47.83
CA SER A 1056 26.72 -32.46 -48.08
C SER A 1056 26.05 -33.55 -47.25
N SER A 1057 26.83 -34.43 -46.61
CA SER A 1057 26.34 -35.51 -45.76
C SER A 1057 27.32 -35.90 -44.66
N CYS A 1058 26.82 -36.54 -43.60
CA CYS A 1058 27.63 -37.04 -42.50
C CYS A 1058 28.60 -38.13 -42.97
N ALA A 1059 28.18 -38.97 -43.92
CA ALA A 1059 29.04 -40.01 -44.51
C ALA A 1059 30.28 -39.42 -45.20
N GLU A 1060 30.09 -38.35 -45.97
CA GLU A 1060 31.18 -37.62 -46.64
C GLU A 1060 32.19 -37.06 -45.62
N TYR A 1061 31.69 -36.46 -44.54
CA TYR A 1061 32.53 -35.92 -43.48
C TYR A 1061 33.29 -37.00 -42.69
N VAL A 1062 32.65 -38.14 -42.41
CA VAL A 1062 33.29 -39.30 -41.74
C VAL A 1062 34.46 -39.85 -42.57
N GLU A 1063 34.32 -39.91 -43.90
CA GLU A 1063 35.43 -40.30 -44.78
C GLU A 1063 36.54 -39.24 -44.77
N LEU A 1064 36.18 -37.98 -44.97
CA LEU A 1064 37.12 -36.85 -45.06
C LEU A 1064 38.02 -36.75 -43.82
N LYS A 1065 37.46 -36.95 -42.63
CA LYS A 1065 38.17 -36.85 -41.34
C LYS A 1065 38.58 -38.20 -40.75
N GLN A 1066 38.38 -39.30 -41.47
CA GLN A 1066 38.71 -40.66 -41.05
C GLN A 1066 38.13 -41.06 -39.68
N LEU A 1067 36.88 -40.65 -39.39
CA LEU A 1067 36.25 -40.82 -38.06
C LEU A 1067 35.67 -42.23 -37.80
N ARG A 1068 35.81 -43.16 -38.76
CA ARG A 1068 35.27 -44.53 -38.67
C ARG A 1068 35.64 -45.28 -37.36
N PRO A 1069 36.87 -45.22 -36.83
CA PRO A 1069 37.21 -45.91 -35.58
C PRO A 1069 36.45 -45.37 -34.36
N GLY A 1070 36.33 -44.05 -34.23
CA GLY A 1070 35.57 -43.39 -33.16
C GLY A 1070 34.08 -43.71 -33.28
N LEU A 1071 33.53 -43.67 -34.50
CA LEU A 1071 32.13 -44.00 -34.77
C LEU A 1071 31.80 -45.46 -34.42
N ASN A 1072 32.68 -46.41 -34.72
CA ASN A 1072 32.52 -47.82 -34.36
C ASN A 1072 32.54 -48.02 -32.83
N ARG A 1073 33.41 -47.29 -32.12
CA ARG A 1073 33.44 -47.29 -30.65
C ARG A 1073 32.13 -46.76 -30.06
N TYR A 1074 31.62 -45.64 -30.58
CA TYR A 1074 30.32 -45.10 -30.20
C TYR A 1074 29.19 -46.11 -30.43
N ARG A 1075 29.12 -46.72 -31.63
CA ARG A 1075 28.08 -47.72 -31.97
C ARG A 1075 28.12 -48.93 -31.04
N LYS A 1076 29.32 -49.38 -30.64
CA LYS A 1076 29.47 -50.46 -29.64
C LYS A 1076 28.90 -50.05 -28.28
N ILE A 1077 29.25 -48.87 -27.78
CA ILE A 1077 28.72 -48.34 -26.51
C ILE A 1077 27.19 -48.18 -26.58
N HIS A 1078 26.66 -47.63 -27.69
CA HIS A 1078 25.22 -47.49 -27.88
C HIS A 1078 24.49 -48.84 -27.87
N ALA A 1079 25.04 -49.86 -28.53
CA ALA A 1079 24.46 -51.21 -28.52
C ALA A 1079 24.48 -51.84 -27.10
N GLU A 1080 25.56 -51.64 -26.35
CA GLU A 1080 25.71 -52.14 -24.97
C GLU A 1080 24.76 -51.42 -23.99
N SER A 1081 24.60 -50.11 -24.15
CA SER A 1081 23.73 -49.29 -23.28
C SER A 1081 22.24 -49.47 -23.56
N ARG A 1082 21.83 -49.81 -24.79
CA ARG A 1082 20.42 -49.80 -25.26
C ARG A 1082 19.42 -50.49 -24.32
N LYS A 1083 19.81 -51.57 -23.64
CA LYS A 1083 18.94 -52.31 -22.70
C LYS A 1083 18.72 -51.60 -21.36
N LEU A 1084 19.64 -50.73 -20.95
CA LEU A 1084 19.63 -50.01 -19.68
C LEU A 1084 19.10 -48.58 -19.80
N MET A 1085 18.94 -48.07 -21.02
CA MET A 1085 18.51 -46.68 -21.30
C MET A 1085 17.04 -46.40 -20.99
N SER A 1086 16.18 -47.42 -20.86
CA SER A 1086 14.81 -47.21 -20.39
C SER A 1086 14.70 -47.08 -18.86
N LEU A 1087 15.80 -47.33 -18.12
CA LEU A 1087 15.79 -47.49 -16.66
C LEU A 1087 16.81 -46.58 -15.94
N ASN A 1088 17.84 -46.08 -16.63
CA ASN A 1088 18.96 -45.40 -15.97
C ASN A 1088 19.56 -44.23 -16.80
N LEU A 1089 19.57 -43.03 -16.21
CA LEU A 1089 20.19 -41.81 -16.76
C LEU A 1089 21.70 -41.91 -16.98
N LEU A 1090 22.41 -42.71 -16.19
CA LEU A 1090 23.86 -42.87 -16.28
C LEU A 1090 24.29 -43.43 -17.65
N SER A 1091 23.43 -44.27 -18.25
CA SER A 1091 23.63 -44.80 -19.60
C SER A 1091 23.66 -43.69 -20.66
N TYR A 1092 22.81 -42.66 -20.51
CA TYR A 1092 22.82 -41.49 -21.41
C TYR A 1092 24.06 -40.62 -21.19
N VAL A 1093 24.48 -40.41 -19.94
CA VAL A 1093 25.72 -39.64 -19.64
C VAL A 1093 26.93 -40.26 -20.34
N VAL A 1094 27.08 -41.59 -20.23
CA VAL A 1094 28.17 -42.33 -20.89
C VAL A 1094 28.07 -42.20 -22.41
N LEU A 1095 26.85 -42.32 -22.95
CA LEU A 1095 26.61 -42.30 -24.39
C LEU A 1095 26.83 -40.92 -25.01
N VAL A 1096 26.37 -39.86 -24.35
CA VAL A 1096 26.62 -38.46 -24.75
C VAL A 1096 28.11 -38.13 -24.73
N ARG A 1097 28.85 -38.58 -23.70
CA ARG A 1097 30.33 -38.43 -23.67
C ARG A 1097 31.01 -39.18 -24.81
N ALA A 1098 30.58 -40.41 -25.08
CA ALA A 1098 31.12 -41.20 -26.19
C ALA A 1098 30.82 -40.56 -27.55
N LEU A 1099 29.64 -39.97 -27.71
CA LEU A 1099 29.21 -39.23 -28.89
C LEU A 1099 30.09 -37.99 -29.12
N GLY A 1100 30.30 -37.17 -28.07
CA GLY A 1100 31.16 -35.99 -28.14
C GLY A 1100 32.62 -36.31 -28.50
N ALA A 1101 33.13 -37.45 -28.02
CA ALA A 1101 34.50 -37.90 -28.29
C ALA A 1101 34.74 -38.39 -29.74
N VAL A 1102 33.70 -38.51 -30.58
CA VAL A 1102 33.87 -38.87 -32.00
C VAL A 1102 34.38 -37.69 -32.82
N LEU A 1103 34.03 -36.45 -32.44
CA LEU A 1103 34.60 -35.26 -33.07
C LEU A 1103 36.00 -35.00 -32.51
N PRO A 1104 36.99 -34.66 -33.36
CA PRO A 1104 38.31 -34.24 -32.88
C PRO A 1104 38.17 -32.96 -32.04
N ALA A 1105 38.93 -32.86 -30.95
CA ALA A 1105 38.93 -31.68 -30.09
C ALA A 1105 39.26 -30.43 -30.94
N GLN A 1106 38.43 -29.39 -30.82
CA GLN A 1106 38.68 -28.12 -31.50
C GLN A 1106 40.08 -27.62 -31.09
N ALA A 1107 40.99 -27.47 -32.05
CA ALA A 1107 42.16 -26.65 -31.82
C ALA A 1107 41.65 -25.23 -31.64
N ASN A 1108 41.87 -24.62 -30.47
CA ASN A 1108 41.61 -23.20 -30.25
C ASN A 1108 42.37 -22.40 -31.30
N SER A 1109 41.70 -22.01 -32.38
CA SER A 1109 42.11 -20.88 -33.23
C SER A 1109 41.69 -19.64 -32.46
N GLY A 1110 42.70 -18.86 -32.04
CA GLY A 1110 42.54 -17.71 -31.16
C GLY A 1110 41.88 -16.50 -31.78
#